data_AF-A0A8I6S3D3-F1
#
_entry.id   AF-A0A8I6S3D3-F1
#
_cell.length_a   1.000
_cell.length_b   1.000
_cell.length_c   1.000
_cell.angle_alpha   90.00
_cell.angle_beta   90.00
_cell.angle_gamma   90.00
#
_symmetry.space_group_name_H-M   'P 1'
#
loop_
_entity.id
_entity.type
_entity.pdbx_description
1 polymer ?
#
loop_
_entity_poly.entity_id
_entity_poly.type
_entity_poly.pdbx_seq_one_letter_code
_entity_poly.pdbx_strand_id
1 'polypeptide(L)'
;MEGTLLISNINYIILIACLVCLAVDGFSITNDNKDLQENSLNSFDSQKFGKTALKQLGKIATIKKHSMNKREVGFNNYYEILDALKKQEFKRAQEIYKKNNYDTLSLIQEMYANEEISFSNILKFIISNFSINKRLLAYKTLSKIVINYDSLNQSLQLKENIRKYIIDDVDSNITIRNQAHGILSYLDDRIKSLVSETLINKIEKETYTSKDQFEILNKVYLNDVNLFHSIMKKVVDNVYGKVSNNYLWLVLASQSYPLQTKICFELLWDKMKRNGDNHLNMNTVDILLNMYAVQERLRLNISLPDIQNEALDLFLDHFLHYEHTEEEIDTISKKICDFDNRIFDNIIYSLIENMDGRMGIILKCFTTRKYYTHSIIAYMAVFNYMKSKNALKIAPVTVKPLLIMQEFFENLSSEENIKKVKKGLRIKIESIKKQLPDIKKEMINTIKNSIKNDNYDSSEILNLTNEICTFNMDIFLNIVKHVIEDLYANEKVEKLIDYSKSHLYIEPEIVSLTILFDKLSSNNRKFEFEFANAFKNIMSYPNLNLVSYELIQRLKEYNMKLNPSIRNAVFLDRVCIKNIDSREFLYASSSIYDHNRSVITQNLRSNDVGSEWKILKANEYETFRIKSLKYNEYLYVNRDELNQCHQVFTWTTGELLKESKWKMIPFNDSVILKAVHSNENLHTQNNEEGKMHIACTSFLEKTRFAKWKIEECR
;
A
#
# COMPACT_ATOMS: atom_id res chain seq x y z
N MET A 1 60.99 46.27 -35.97
CA MET A 1 60.73 44.88 -36.40
C MET A 1 61.97 44.02 -36.15
N GLU A 2 62.54 44.08 -34.92
CA GLU A 2 63.83 43.43 -34.55
C GLU A 2 63.72 42.60 -33.25
N GLY A 3 62.52 42.45 -32.66
CA GLY A 3 62.32 41.74 -31.39
C GLY A 3 62.18 40.22 -31.51
N THR A 4 61.87 39.69 -32.69
CA THR A 4 61.59 38.26 -32.91
C THR A 4 62.82 37.43 -33.26
N LEU A 5 63.97 38.05 -33.58
CA LEU A 5 65.19 37.34 -33.94
C LEU A 5 66.00 36.81 -32.73
N LEU A 6 65.78 37.36 -31.52
CA LEU A 6 66.59 37.01 -30.34
C LEU A 6 66.16 35.69 -29.66
N ILE A 7 64.87 35.36 -29.67
CA ILE A 7 64.33 34.15 -29.02
C ILE A 7 64.65 32.88 -29.84
N SER A 8 64.68 33.01 -31.17
CA SER A 8 65.09 31.94 -32.08
C SER A 8 66.52 31.45 -31.82
N ASN A 9 67.45 32.35 -31.52
CA ASN A 9 68.86 32.00 -31.36
C ASN A 9 69.17 31.34 -30.00
N ILE A 10 68.42 31.64 -28.94
CA ILE A 10 68.63 31.02 -27.61
C ILE A 10 68.16 29.57 -27.62
N ASN A 11 66.99 29.29 -28.20
CA ASN A 11 66.50 27.92 -28.34
C ASN A 11 67.40 27.08 -29.26
N TYR A 12 67.98 27.69 -30.31
CA TYR A 12 68.93 27.02 -31.20
C TYR A 12 70.26 26.68 -30.50
N ILE A 13 70.76 27.56 -29.61
CA ILE A 13 71.97 27.32 -28.82
C ILE A 13 71.72 26.24 -27.73
N ILE A 14 70.55 26.23 -27.09
CA ILE A 14 70.17 25.18 -26.13
C ILE A 14 70.04 23.83 -26.86
N LEU A 15 69.44 23.79 -28.04
CA LEU A 15 69.32 22.58 -28.85
C LEU A 15 70.71 22.03 -29.25
N ILE A 16 71.63 22.91 -29.66
CA ILE A 16 73.01 22.52 -30.01
C ILE A 16 73.78 22.05 -28.77
N ALA A 17 73.64 22.70 -27.61
CA ALA A 17 74.28 22.27 -26.37
C ALA A 17 73.74 20.90 -25.90
N CYS A 18 72.43 20.67 -26.01
CA CYS A 18 71.83 19.36 -25.73
C CYS A 18 72.28 18.27 -26.72
N LEU A 19 72.41 18.59 -28.02
CA LEU A 19 72.91 17.65 -29.03
C LEU A 19 74.39 17.31 -28.86
N VAL A 20 75.22 18.27 -28.39
CA VAL A 20 76.64 18.02 -28.07
C VAL A 20 76.77 17.19 -26.78
N CYS A 21 75.94 17.42 -25.77
CA CYS A 21 75.92 16.58 -24.57
C CYS A 21 75.45 15.15 -24.86
N LEU A 22 74.47 14.97 -25.76
CA LEU A 22 73.99 13.65 -26.19
C LEU A 22 74.98 12.89 -27.10
N ALA A 23 75.94 13.58 -27.72
CA ALA A 23 76.96 12.97 -28.58
C ALA A 23 78.26 12.60 -27.85
N VAL A 24 78.49 13.13 -26.63
CA VAL A 24 79.70 12.88 -25.83
C VAL A 24 79.50 11.76 -24.81
N ASP A 25 78.26 11.52 -24.37
CA ASP A 25 77.92 10.37 -23.54
C ASP A 25 77.49 9.20 -24.41
N GLY A 26 78.45 8.34 -24.74
CA GLY A 26 78.20 7.07 -25.42
C GLY A 26 77.26 6.18 -24.62
N PHE A 27 76.00 6.10 -25.07
CA PHE A 27 75.07 5.05 -24.66
C PHE A 27 74.45 4.38 -25.87
N SER A 28 74.57 3.05 -25.89
CA SER A 28 74.11 2.14 -26.92
C SER A 28 72.59 2.21 -27.09
N ILE A 29 72.14 2.52 -28.31
CA ILE A 29 70.76 2.29 -28.74
C ILE A 29 70.72 0.90 -29.38
N THR A 30 70.05 -0.04 -28.72
CA THR A 30 69.56 -1.26 -29.35
C THR A 30 68.40 -0.93 -30.27
N ASN A 31 68.44 -1.51 -31.46
CA ASN A 31 67.47 -1.45 -32.56
C ASN A 31 66.01 -1.40 -32.11
N ASP A 32 65.26 -0.42 -32.62
CA ASP A 32 64.18 -0.66 -33.59
C ASP A 32 63.48 0.66 -33.92
N ASN A 33 63.86 1.25 -35.05
CA ASN A 33 62.95 1.79 -36.06
C ASN A 33 63.79 2.43 -37.18
N LYS A 34 63.99 1.64 -38.23
CA LYS A 34 64.35 2.10 -39.56
C LYS A 34 63.16 2.88 -40.11
N ASP A 35 63.35 4.18 -40.30
CA ASP A 35 63.08 4.85 -41.57
C ASP A 35 63.40 6.35 -41.40
N LEU A 36 64.04 6.92 -42.43
CA LEU A 36 64.48 8.32 -42.57
C LEU A 36 65.91 8.64 -42.09
N GLN A 37 66.89 8.07 -42.77
CA GLN A 37 68.13 8.78 -43.09
C GLN A 37 68.47 8.55 -44.56
N GLU A 38 68.27 9.57 -45.38
CA GLU A 38 69.13 9.89 -46.53
C GLU A 38 68.77 11.27 -47.05
N ASN A 39 69.57 12.28 -46.68
CA ASN A 39 70.24 13.20 -47.60
C ASN A 39 70.66 14.49 -46.90
N SER A 40 71.88 14.93 -47.27
CA SER A 40 72.49 16.24 -47.01
C SER A 40 73.22 16.43 -45.66
N LEU A 41 74.44 15.90 -45.57
CA LEU A 41 75.46 16.46 -44.65
C LEU A 41 76.88 16.27 -45.21
N ASN A 42 77.09 16.71 -46.46
CA ASN A 42 78.41 16.90 -47.04
C ASN A 42 78.67 18.40 -47.23
N SER A 43 79.05 19.11 -46.16
CA SER A 43 79.96 20.29 -46.17
C SER A 43 79.98 21.06 -44.84
N PHE A 44 79.97 20.38 -43.68
CA PHE A 44 80.06 21.09 -42.39
C PHE A 44 81.51 21.28 -41.97
N ASP A 45 82.07 22.45 -42.29
CA ASP A 45 83.39 22.90 -41.82
C ASP A 45 83.33 23.26 -40.33
N SER A 46 83.57 22.25 -39.49
CA SER A 46 83.48 22.33 -38.02
C SER A 46 84.43 23.38 -37.41
N GLN A 47 85.55 23.71 -38.08
CA GLN A 47 86.48 24.73 -37.60
C GLN A 47 85.97 26.15 -37.81
N LYS A 48 85.30 26.42 -38.94
CA LYS A 48 84.69 27.72 -39.22
C LYS A 48 83.44 27.96 -38.37
N PHE A 49 82.67 26.90 -38.09
CA PHE A 49 81.54 26.95 -37.17
C PHE A 49 82.00 27.16 -35.72
N GLY A 50 83.04 26.45 -35.28
CA GLY A 50 83.61 26.60 -33.93
C GLY A 50 84.13 28.02 -33.64
N LYS A 51 84.81 28.66 -34.59
CA LYS A 51 85.26 30.06 -34.44
C LYS A 51 84.11 31.08 -34.42
N THR A 52 83.06 30.83 -35.19
CA THR A 52 81.89 31.72 -35.23
C THR A 52 81.02 31.56 -33.98
N ALA A 53 80.86 30.33 -33.49
CA ALA A 53 80.19 30.01 -32.24
C ALA A 53 80.94 30.59 -31.02
N LEU A 54 82.28 30.49 -30.97
CA LEU A 54 83.08 31.11 -29.91
C LEU A 54 83.00 32.65 -29.92
N LYS A 55 82.92 33.27 -31.09
CA LYS A 55 82.76 34.73 -31.22
C LYS A 55 81.35 35.20 -30.82
N GLN A 56 80.32 34.42 -31.13
CA GLN A 56 78.93 34.64 -30.69
C GLN A 56 78.77 34.40 -29.17
N LEU A 57 79.38 33.34 -28.63
CA LEU A 57 79.42 33.06 -27.19
C LEU A 57 80.21 34.13 -26.43
N GLY A 58 81.28 34.68 -27.00
CA GLY A 58 82.01 35.81 -26.45
C GLY A 58 81.15 37.08 -26.35
N LYS A 59 80.34 37.37 -27.37
CA LYS A 59 79.36 38.48 -27.36
C LYS A 59 78.20 38.23 -26.39
N ILE A 60 77.69 37.00 -26.31
CA ILE A 60 76.67 36.60 -25.33
C ILE A 60 77.22 36.69 -23.91
N ALA A 61 78.49 36.31 -23.67
CA ALA A 61 79.13 36.42 -22.36
C ALA A 61 79.36 37.89 -21.94
N THR A 62 79.64 38.80 -22.88
CA THR A 62 79.74 40.24 -22.57
C THR A 62 78.38 40.88 -22.32
N ILE A 63 77.34 40.51 -23.08
CA ILE A 63 75.94 40.92 -22.83
C ILE A 63 75.44 40.35 -21.50
N LYS A 64 75.79 39.09 -21.18
CA LYS A 64 75.44 38.44 -19.91
C LYS A 64 76.16 39.10 -18.73
N LYS A 65 77.44 39.48 -18.86
CA LYS A 65 78.21 40.21 -17.83
C LYS A 65 77.69 41.63 -17.58
N HIS A 66 77.27 42.36 -18.62
CA HIS A 66 76.59 43.65 -18.46
C HIS A 66 75.14 43.51 -17.93
N SER A 67 74.43 42.42 -18.23
CA SER A 67 73.11 42.13 -17.65
C SER A 67 73.19 41.58 -16.21
N MET A 68 74.26 40.86 -15.85
CA MET A 68 74.50 40.30 -14.52
C MET A 68 74.90 41.40 -13.54
N ASN A 69 75.74 42.37 -13.93
CA ASN A 69 76.07 43.50 -13.04
C ASN A 69 74.88 44.45 -12.77
N LYS A 70 73.87 44.51 -13.67
CA LYS A 70 72.60 45.21 -13.39
C LYS A 70 71.55 44.32 -12.68
N ARG A 71 71.65 42.99 -12.78
CA ARG A 71 70.76 42.04 -12.09
C ARG A 71 71.21 41.75 -10.66
N GLU A 72 72.50 41.66 -10.34
CA GLU A 72 72.99 41.36 -8.99
C GLU A 72 72.62 42.46 -7.96
N VAL A 73 72.61 43.73 -8.36
CA VAL A 73 72.16 44.84 -7.50
C VAL A 73 70.62 44.86 -7.35
N GLY A 74 69.88 44.36 -8.35
CA GLY A 74 68.42 44.23 -8.28
C GLY A 74 67.93 42.98 -7.54
N PHE A 75 68.66 41.86 -7.62
CA PHE A 75 68.30 40.57 -7.00
C PHE A 75 68.50 40.58 -5.49
N ASN A 76 69.59 41.18 -4.98
CA ASN A 76 69.81 41.27 -3.52
C ASN A 76 68.70 42.03 -2.81
N ASN A 77 68.12 43.04 -3.45
CA ASN A 77 67.12 43.90 -2.82
C ASN A 77 65.68 43.30 -2.85
N TYR A 78 65.41 42.27 -3.69
CA TYR A 78 64.16 41.49 -3.64
C TYR A 78 64.09 40.66 -2.36
N TYR A 79 65.20 39.98 -2.01
CA TYR A 79 65.30 39.19 -0.78
C TYR A 79 65.15 40.03 0.47
N GLU A 80 65.57 41.30 0.45
CA GLU A 80 65.35 42.22 1.57
C GLU A 80 63.85 42.53 1.81
N ILE A 81 63.04 42.64 0.75
CA ILE A 81 61.57 42.79 0.90
C ILE A 81 60.97 41.49 1.45
N LEU A 82 61.38 40.34 0.91
CA LEU A 82 60.88 39.04 1.36
C LEU A 82 61.24 38.78 2.83
N ASP A 83 62.48 39.04 3.23
CA ASP A 83 62.96 38.93 4.62
C ASP A 83 62.22 39.89 5.56
N ALA A 84 62.02 41.14 5.15
CA ALA A 84 61.21 42.09 5.92
C ALA A 84 59.76 41.61 6.08
N LEU A 85 59.15 41.02 5.05
CA LEU A 85 57.78 40.49 5.12
C LEU A 85 57.66 39.22 5.97
N LYS A 86 58.67 38.33 5.94
CA LYS A 86 58.78 37.18 6.85
C LYS A 86 58.81 37.64 8.31
N LYS A 87 59.58 38.70 8.59
CA LYS A 87 59.69 39.34 9.92
C LYS A 87 58.53 40.28 10.27
N GLN A 88 57.54 40.43 9.38
CA GLN A 88 56.39 41.34 9.53
C GLN A 88 56.77 42.83 9.66
N GLU A 89 57.95 43.21 9.17
CA GLU A 89 58.48 44.58 9.14
C GLU A 89 57.90 45.36 7.94
N PHE A 90 56.57 45.54 7.89
CA PHE A 90 55.86 46.12 6.74
C PHE A 90 56.36 47.51 6.33
N LYS A 91 56.78 48.34 7.30
CA LYS A 91 57.33 49.68 7.04
C LYS A 91 58.70 49.61 6.35
N ARG A 92 59.55 48.67 6.75
CA ARG A 92 60.84 48.43 6.11
C ARG A 92 60.66 47.91 4.68
N ALA A 93 59.77 46.92 4.50
CA ALA A 93 59.41 46.42 3.18
C ALA A 93 58.87 47.53 2.25
N GLN A 94 58.09 48.47 2.79
CA GLN A 94 57.59 49.65 2.09
C GLN A 94 58.72 50.59 1.63
N GLU A 95 59.65 50.91 2.53
CA GLU A 95 60.78 51.79 2.25
C GLU A 95 61.67 51.19 1.15
N ILE A 96 61.95 49.88 1.24
CA ILE A 96 62.72 49.16 0.21
C ILE A 96 61.97 49.15 -1.13
N TYR A 97 60.65 48.93 -1.12
CA TYR A 97 59.84 48.95 -2.35
C TYR A 97 59.85 50.33 -3.03
N LYS A 98 59.64 51.41 -2.26
CA LYS A 98 59.63 52.79 -2.78
C LYS A 98 60.99 53.20 -3.35
N LYS A 99 62.09 52.77 -2.73
CA LYS A 99 63.46 53.11 -3.14
C LYS A 99 63.85 52.51 -4.50
N ASN A 100 63.30 51.34 -4.84
CA ASN A 100 63.80 50.54 -5.95
C ASN A 100 62.80 50.37 -7.12
N ASN A 101 61.55 50.84 -6.98
CA ASN A 101 60.50 50.84 -8.01
C ASN A 101 60.34 49.49 -8.76
N TYR A 102 60.17 48.40 -8.00
CA TYR A 102 60.08 47.06 -8.54
C TYR A 102 58.89 46.83 -9.49
N ASP A 103 59.10 45.90 -10.43
CA ASP A 103 58.01 45.32 -11.20
C ASP A 103 57.02 44.58 -10.26
N THR A 104 55.76 45.01 -10.32
CA THR A 104 54.71 44.56 -9.39
C THR A 104 54.37 43.09 -9.62
N LEU A 105 54.45 42.60 -10.86
CA LEU A 105 54.05 41.25 -11.21
C LEU A 105 55.07 40.23 -10.70
N SER A 106 56.36 40.49 -10.96
CA SER A 106 57.48 39.66 -10.50
C SER A 106 57.55 39.61 -8.96
N LEU A 107 57.33 40.75 -8.28
CA LEU A 107 57.35 40.79 -6.82
C LEU A 107 56.23 39.95 -6.19
N ILE A 108 55.01 40.03 -6.73
CA ILE A 108 53.89 39.24 -6.20
C ILE A 108 54.08 37.75 -6.41
N GLN A 109 54.66 37.33 -7.54
CA GLN A 109 55.00 35.94 -7.81
C GLN A 109 56.03 35.40 -6.80
N GLU A 110 57.12 36.14 -6.57
CA GLU A 110 58.15 35.77 -5.60
C GLU A 110 57.63 35.77 -4.14
N MET A 111 56.79 36.74 -3.78
CA MET A 111 56.15 36.79 -2.46
C MET A 111 55.27 35.56 -2.22
N TYR A 112 54.50 35.13 -3.23
CA TYR A 112 53.62 33.97 -3.09
C TYR A 112 54.38 32.64 -3.12
N ALA A 113 55.44 32.53 -3.93
CA ALA A 113 56.29 31.34 -3.99
C ALA A 113 57.04 31.09 -2.67
N ASN A 114 57.13 32.09 -1.80
CA ASN A 114 57.80 31.98 -0.51
C ASN A 114 56.85 31.47 0.59
N GLU A 115 56.97 30.19 0.95
CA GLU A 115 56.11 29.52 1.92
C GLU A 115 56.11 30.16 3.33
N GLU A 116 57.16 30.90 3.69
CA GLU A 116 57.25 31.58 4.99
C GLU A 116 56.43 32.88 5.04
N ILE A 117 55.99 33.41 3.89
CA ILE A 117 55.17 34.62 3.83
C ILE A 117 53.70 34.22 3.73
N SER A 118 52.96 34.41 4.83
CA SER A 118 51.52 34.13 4.82
C SER A 118 50.77 34.97 3.76
N PHE A 119 49.76 34.38 3.13
CA PHE A 119 48.92 35.08 2.14
C PHE A 119 48.29 36.37 2.70
N SER A 120 47.93 36.38 3.99
CA SER A 120 47.46 37.57 4.70
C SER A 120 48.50 38.69 4.72
N ASN A 121 49.78 38.36 4.92
CA ASN A 121 50.86 39.35 4.89
C ASN A 121 51.08 39.90 3.47
N ILE A 122 50.94 39.06 2.43
CA ILE A 122 50.99 39.50 1.03
C ILE A 122 49.88 40.54 0.77
N LEU A 123 48.65 40.23 1.17
CA LEU A 123 47.50 41.14 1.00
C LEU A 123 47.69 42.45 1.77
N LYS A 124 48.12 42.40 3.05
CA LYS A 124 48.42 43.59 3.86
C LYS A 124 49.49 44.47 3.22
N PHE A 125 50.52 43.85 2.64
CA PHE A 125 51.57 44.58 1.92
C PHE A 125 51.00 45.28 0.68
N ILE A 126 50.19 44.60 -0.14
CA ILE A 126 49.53 45.21 -1.31
C ILE A 126 48.70 46.43 -0.91
N ILE A 127 47.84 46.27 0.11
CA ILE A 127 46.93 47.33 0.57
C ILE A 127 47.72 48.57 1.01
N SER A 128 48.74 48.38 1.84
CA SER A 128 49.50 49.49 2.45
C SER A 128 50.43 50.21 1.48
N ASN A 129 50.80 49.59 0.36
CA ASN A 129 51.93 50.05 -0.45
C ASN A 129 51.61 50.38 -1.89
N PHE A 130 50.54 49.84 -2.45
CA PHE A 130 50.23 50.01 -3.85
C PHE A 130 49.13 51.06 -4.05
N SER A 131 49.32 51.90 -5.07
CA SER A 131 48.24 52.72 -5.62
C SER A 131 47.15 51.80 -6.20
N ILE A 132 45.94 52.32 -6.40
CA ILE A 132 44.79 51.50 -6.81
C ILE A 132 45.03 50.71 -8.12
N ASN A 133 45.72 51.30 -9.10
CA ASN A 133 46.14 50.62 -10.34
C ASN A 133 47.11 49.47 -10.07
N LYS A 134 48.09 49.68 -9.18
CA LYS A 134 49.06 48.64 -8.80
C LYS A 134 48.39 47.55 -7.94
N ARG A 135 47.42 47.88 -7.08
CA ARG A 135 46.59 46.91 -6.36
C ARG A 135 45.81 46.02 -7.33
N LEU A 136 45.16 46.61 -8.33
CA LEU A 136 44.43 45.87 -9.35
C LEU A 136 45.34 44.89 -10.10
N LEU A 137 46.53 45.33 -10.51
CA LEU A 137 47.51 44.46 -11.17
C LEU A 137 48.00 43.33 -10.25
N ALA A 138 48.25 43.64 -8.97
CA ALA A 138 48.65 42.66 -7.97
C ALA A 138 47.54 41.62 -7.72
N TYR A 139 46.29 42.04 -7.56
CA TYR A 139 45.15 41.14 -7.38
C TYR A 139 44.83 40.32 -8.63
N LYS A 140 44.99 40.89 -9.83
CA LYS A 140 44.91 40.14 -11.09
C LYS A 140 45.96 39.03 -11.12
N THR A 141 47.19 39.33 -10.68
CA THR A 141 48.28 38.36 -10.61
C THR A 141 47.98 37.28 -9.58
N LEU A 142 47.61 37.66 -8.35
CA LEU A 142 47.21 36.72 -7.30
C LEU A 142 46.02 35.86 -7.70
N SER A 143 45.03 36.39 -8.42
CA SER A 143 43.87 35.60 -8.86
C SER A 143 44.29 34.44 -9.74
N LYS A 144 45.27 34.63 -10.64
CA LYS A 144 45.80 33.55 -11.46
C LYS A 144 46.60 32.54 -10.65
N ILE A 145 47.36 33.01 -9.66
CA ILE A 145 48.22 32.16 -8.84
C ILE A 145 47.38 31.31 -7.88
N VAL A 146 46.56 31.94 -7.04
CA VAL A 146 45.75 31.27 -6.00
C VAL A 146 44.85 30.19 -6.60
N ILE A 147 44.33 30.42 -7.81
CA ILE A 147 43.51 29.47 -8.55
C ILE A 147 44.27 28.20 -8.93
N ASN A 148 45.56 28.30 -9.28
CA ASN A 148 46.37 27.13 -9.63
C ASN A 148 46.67 26.23 -8.42
N TYR A 149 46.56 26.77 -7.20
CA TYR A 149 46.83 26.04 -5.95
C TYR A 149 45.54 25.61 -5.22
N ASP A 150 44.36 25.82 -5.82
CA ASP A 150 43.04 25.40 -5.31
C ASP A 150 42.77 25.78 -3.84
N SER A 151 43.27 26.94 -3.41
CA SER A 151 43.09 27.41 -2.04
C SER A 151 41.81 28.24 -1.89
N LEU A 152 40.74 27.60 -1.38
CA LEU A 152 39.46 28.25 -1.12
C LEU A 152 39.59 29.46 -0.19
N ASN A 153 40.30 29.32 0.93
CA ASN A 153 40.45 30.39 1.92
C ASN A 153 41.15 31.62 1.32
N GLN A 154 42.21 31.40 0.54
CA GLN A 154 42.94 32.48 -0.10
C GLN A 154 42.10 33.13 -1.21
N SER A 155 41.32 32.35 -1.95
CA SER A 155 40.42 32.88 -2.99
C SER A 155 39.33 33.79 -2.39
N LEU A 156 38.71 33.36 -1.28
CA LEU A 156 37.71 34.16 -0.56
C LEU A 156 38.32 35.43 0.07
N GLN A 157 39.50 35.33 0.67
CA GLN A 157 40.24 36.50 1.20
C GLN A 157 40.60 37.48 0.09
N LEU A 158 41.04 37.00 -1.07
CA LEU A 158 41.35 37.85 -2.22
C LEU A 158 40.10 38.58 -2.72
N LYS A 159 38.98 37.86 -2.85
CA LYS A 159 37.68 38.43 -3.23
C LYS A 159 37.22 39.54 -2.28
N GLU A 160 37.33 39.30 -0.97
CA GLU A 160 36.99 40.31 0.05
C GLU A 160 37.86 41.57 -0.09
N ASN A 161 39.16 41.41 -0.31
CA ASN A 161 40.07 42.54 -0.48
C ASN A 161 39.83 43.31 -1.78
N ILE A 162 39.52 42.64 -2.89
CA ILE A 162 39.16 43.31 -4.15
C ILE A 162 37.90 44.15 -3.98
N ARG A 163 36.87 43.63 -3.28
CA ARG A 163 35.65 44.40 -2.97
C ARG A 163 36.00 45.63 -2.14
N LYS A 164 36.61 45.42 -0.97
CA LYS A 164 36.87 46.46 0.02
C LYS A 164 37.82 47.56 -0.45
N TYR A 165 38.88 47.22 -1.18
CA TYR A 165 39.99 48.15 -1.48
C TYR A 165 40.10 48.54 -2.95
N ILE A 166 39.18 48.07 -3.79
CA ILE A 166 39.07 48.54 -5.19
C ILE A 166 37.64 48.93 -5.53
N ILE A 167 36.65 48.06 -5.32
CA ILE A 167 35.27 48.33 -5.78
C ILE A 167 34.60 49.39 -4.90
N ASP A 168 34.69 49.21 -3.58
CA ASP A 168 34.07 50.09 -2.59
C ASP A 168 34.91 51.35 -2.33
N ASP A 169 36.13 51.40 -2.89
CA ASP A 169 37.01 52.56 -2.78
C ASP A 169 36.43 53.73 -3.60
N VAL A 170 36.20 54.86 -2.94
CA VAL A 170 35.59 56.06 -3.54
C VAL A 170 36.49 56.62 -4.64
N ASP A 171 37.81 56.44 -4.54
CA ASP A 171 38.81 56.96 -5.47
C ASP A 171 39.00 56.08 -6.72
N SER A 172 38.30 54.94 -6.80
CA SER A 172 38.34 54.07 -7.99
C SER A 172 37.50 54.61 -9.13
N ASN A 173 38.10 54.72 -10.31
CA ASN A 173 37.35 55.06 -11.52
C ASN A 173 36.57 53.84 -12.07
N ILE A 174 35.57 54.10 -12.92
CA ILE A 174 34.69 53.08 -13.50
C ILE A 174 35.48 51.98 -14.24
N THR A 175 36.54 52.33 -14.96
CA THR A 175 37.36 51.35 -15.70
C THR A 175 38.04 50.35 -14.78
N ILE A 176 38.61 50.82 -13.66
CA ILE A 176 39.25 50.00 -12.64
C ILE A 176 38.22 49.10 -11.95
N ARG A 177 37.04 49.64 -11.60
CA ARG A 177 35.94 48.85 -11.03
C ARG A 177 35.49 47.74 -11.97
N ASN A 178 35.31 48.04 -13.27
CA ASN A 178 34.91 47.05 -14.26
C ASN A 178 35.95 45.93 -14.41
N GLN A 179 37.25 46.28 -14.42
CA GLN A 179 38.32 45.27 -14.43
C GLN A 179 38.35 44.43 -13.15
N ALA A 180 38.11 45.05 -11.99
CA ALA A 180 38.00 44.34 -10.71
C ALA A 180 36.80 43.38 -10.69
N HIS A 181 35.64 43.79 -11.22
CA HIS A 181 34.49 42.91 -11.40
C HIS A 181 34.80 41.72 -12.31
N GLY A 182 35.59 41.92 -13.38
CA GLY A 182 36.08 40.81 -14.21
C GLY A 182 36.94 39.80 -13.43
N ILE A 183 37.80 40.27 -12.52
CA ILE A 183 38.60 39.40 -11.64
C ILE A 183 37.69 38.67 -10.64
N LEU A 184 36.69 39.36 -10.06
CA LEU A 184 35.74 38.73 -9.15
C LEU A 184 34.91 37.65 -9.82
N SER A 185 34.39 37.90 -11.04
CA SER A 185 33.67 36.89 -11.81
C SER A 185 34.53 35.65 -12.06
N TYR A 186 35.80 35.85 -12.42
CA TYR A 186 36.74 34.76 -12.62
C TYR A 186 37.01 33.95 -11.34
N LEU A 187 37.16 34.63 -10.21
CA LEU A 187 37.29 33.96 -8.90
C LEU A 187 36.02 33.20 -8.53
N ASP A 188 34.84 33.77 -8.80
CA ASP A 188 33.54 33.15 -8.50
C ASP A 188 33.32 31.87 -9.30
N ASP A 189 33.63 31.88 -10.60
CA ASP A 189 33.54 30.69 -11.44
C ASP A 189 34.48 29.59 -10.95
N ARG A 190 35.70 29.93 -10.53
CA ARG A 190 36.65 28.96 -10.01
C ARG A 190 36.25 28.41 -8.65
N ILE A 191 35.89 29.28 -7.69
CA ILE A 191 35.40 28.87 -6.37
C ILE A 191 34.18 27.97 -6.55
N LYS A 192 33.26 28.35 -7.45
CA LYS A 192 32.10 27.53 -7.79
C LYS A 192 32.50 26.16 -8.28
N SER A 193 33.41 26.05 -9.25
CA SER A 193 33.87 24.74 -9.77
C SER A 193 34.48 23.89 -8.67
N LEU A 194 35.48 24.42 -7.96
CA LEU A 194 36.22 23.72 -6.93
C LEU A 194 35.32 23.21 -5.79
N VAL A 195 34.47 24.10 -5.26
CA VAL A 195 33.58 23.76 -4.16
C VAL A 195 32.49 22.79 -4.60
N SER A 196 31.85 23.03 -5.75
CA SER A 196 30.80 22.13 -6.26
C SER A 196 31.33 20.72 -6.54
N GLU A 197 32.49 20.57 -7.19
CA GLU A 197 33.10 19.27 -7.46
C GLU A 197 33.49 18.53 -6.18
N THR A 198 34.05 19.24 -5.20
CA THR A 198 34.38 18.66 -3.90
C THR A 198 33.13 18.15 -3.18
N LEU A 199 32.06 18.92 -3.20
CA LEU A 199 30.79 18.55 -2.55
C LEU A 199 30.09 17.42 -3.29
N ILE A 200 30.00 17.48 -4.62
CA ILE A 200 29.41 16.42 -5.45
C ILE A 200 30.13 15.10 -5.15
N ASN A 201 31.47 15.08 -5.22
CA ASN A 201 32.26 13.88 -4.95
C ASN A 201 32.04 13.32 -3.53
N LYS A 202 31.91 14.20 -2.52
CA LYS A 202 31.68 13.77 -1.14
C LYS A 202 30.28 13.25 -0.91
N ILE A 203 29.27 13.87 -1.52
CA ILE A 203 27.87 13.47 -1.40
C ILE A 203 27.63 12.15 -2.14
N GLU A 204 28.13 12.02 -3.38
CA GLU A 204 28.01 10.79 -4.18
C GLU A 204 28.69 9.58 -3.49
N LYS A 205 29.75 9.81 -2.71
CA LYS A 205 30.43 8.76 -1.93
C LYS A 205 29.87 8.57 -0.52
N GLU A 206 28.83 9.30 -0.16
CA GLU A 206 28.24 9.36 1.18
C GLU A 206 29.24 9.70 2.32
N THR A 207 30.34 10.38 1.99
CA THR A 207 31.40 10.78 2.94
C THR A 207 31.27 12.22 3.43
N TYR A 208 30.14 12.89 3.18
CA TYR A 208 29.94 14.27 3.61
C TYR A 208 29.83 14.36 5.14
N THR A 209 30.61 15.26 5.76
CA THR A 209 30.67 15.43 7.22
C THR A 209 30.25 16.83 7.66
N SER A 210 29.92 16.98 8.95
CA SER A 210 29.68 18.29 9.56
C SER A 210 30.90 19.22 9.45
N LYS A 211 32.13 18.68 9.43
CA LYS A 211 33.35 19.46 9.20
C LYS A 211 33.35 20.11 7.81
N ASP A 212 32.89 19.40 6.78
CA ASP A 212 32.80 19.92 5.41
C ASP A 212 31.83 21.10 5.31
N GLN A 213 30.71 21.00 6.03
CA GLN A 213 29.73 22.07 6.13
C GLN A 213 30.32 23.35 6.75
N PHE A 214 31.05 23.21 7.86
CA PHE A 214 31.65 24.34 8.58
C PHE A 214 32.85 24.95 7.86
N GLU A 215 33.72 24.12 7.26
CA GLU A 215 34.97 24.60 6.67
C GLU A 215 34.80 25.21 5.27
N ILE A 216 33.78 24.79 4.51
CA ILE A 216 33.59 25.16 3.09
C ILE A 216 32.35 26.04 2.93
N LEU A 217 31.16 25.52 3.23
CA LEU A 217 29.90 26.16 2.88
C LEU A 217 29.63 27.44 3.68
N ASN A 218 29.92 27.44 4.98
CA ASN A 218 29.73 28.64 5.82
C ASN A 218 30.62 29.79 5.37
N LYS A 219 31.87 29.53 4.97
CA LYS A 219 32.77 30.57 4.49
C LYS A 219 32.31 31.17 3.17
N VAL A 220 31.85 30.33 2.24
CA VAL A 220 31.30 30.80 0.97
C VAL A 220 30.04 31.64 1.22
N TYR A 221 29.11 31.16 2.04
CA TYR A 221 27.87 31.87 2.36
C TYR A 221 28.09 33.22 3.04
N LEU A 222 28.99 33.28 4.03
CA LEU A 222 29.33 34.55 4.71
C LEU A 222 30.02 35.57 3.80
N ASN A 223 30.69 35.10 2.73
CA ASN A 223 31.32 35.98 1.75
C ASN A 223 30.35 36.44 0.66
N ASP A 224 29.52 35.52 0.15
CA ASP A 224 28.60 35.77 -0.95
C ASP A 224 27.46 34.74 -1.03
N VAL A 225 26.25 35.18 -0.67
CA VAL A 225 25.03 34.36 -0.70
C VAL A 225 24.65 33.90 -2.12
N ASN A 226 24.91 34.71 -3.14
CA ASN A 226 24.61 34.36 -4.53
C ASN A 226 25.57 33.28 -5.04
N LEU A 227 26.85 33.36 -4.66
CA LEU A 227 27.83 32.32 -4.96
C LEU A 227 27.46 31.01 -4.27
N PHE A 228 27.06 31.05 -3.00
CA PHE A 228 26.53 29.90 -2.27
C PHE A 228 25.33 29.26 -3.01
N HIS A 229 24.33 30.07 -3.38
CA HIS A 229 23.16 29.60 -4.13
C HIS A 229 23.58 28.93 -5.45
N SER A 230 24.49 29.55 -6.21
CA SER A 230 24.98 29.04 -7.50
C SER A 230 25.75 27.71 -7.36
N ILE A 231 26.51 27.54 -6.28
CA ILE A 231 27.19 26.29 -5.92
C ILE A 231 26.17 25.22 -5.56
N MET A 232 25.27 25.50 -4.63
CA MET A 232 24.28 24.52 -4.17
C MET A 232 23.35 24.09 -5.30
N LYS A 233 22.98 24.99 -6.20
CA LYS A 233 22.20 24.65 -7.39
C LYS A 233 22.93 23.62 -8.25
N LYS A 234 24.21 23.84 -8.52
CA LYS A 234 25.05 22.90 -9.28
C LYS A 234 25.19 21.57 -8.53
N VAL A 235 25.36 21.59 -7.21
CA VAL A 235 25.43 20.36 -6.40
C VAL A 235 24.13 19.57 -6.52
N VAL A 236 22.98 20.17 -6.20
CA VAL A 236 21.65 19.52 -6.28
C VAL A 236 21.38 19.00 -7.69
N ASP A 237 21.63 19.79 -8.73
CA ASP A 237 21.42 19.38 -10.12
C ASP A 237 22.24 18.14 -10.51
N ASN A 238 23.42 17.94 -9.91
CA ASN A 238 24.33 16.84 -10.23
C ASN A 238 24.13 15.59 -9.37
N VAL A 239 23.69 15.72 -8.11
CA VAL A 239 23.60 14.59 -7.17
C VAL A 239 22.17 14.04 -7.02
N TYR A 240 21.15 14.82 -7.35
CA TYR A 240 19.76 14.36 -7.27
C TYR A 240 19.53 13.14 -8.16
N GLY A 241 18.95 12.08 -7.60
CA GLY A 241 18.73 10.80 -8.27
C GLY A 241 19.96 9.88 -8.34
N LYS A 242 21.16 10.33 -7.95
CA LYS A 242 22.36 9.49 -7.85
C LYS A 242 22.64 8.93 -6.46
N VAL A 243 22.12 9.61 -5.44
CA VAL A 243 22.18 9.19 -4.03
C VAL A 243 20.77 9.03 -3.50
N SER A 244 20.61 8.38 -2.34
CA SER A 244 19.30 8.31 -1.72
C SER A 244 18.77 9.72 -1.43
N ASN A 245 17.51 9.94 -1.80
CA ASN A 245 16.79 11.19 -1.62
C ASN A 245 16.83 11.65 -0.14
N ASN A 246 16.71 10.72 0.80
CA ASN A 246 16.86 11.02 2.23
C ASN A 246 18.27 11.48 2.62
N TYR A 247 19.32 10.85 2.10
CA TYR A 247 20.69 11.29 2.38
C TYR A 247 20.94 12.71 1.86
N LEU A 248 20.51 12.98 0.61
CA LEU A 248 20.62 14.32 0.04
C LEU A 248 19.88 15.36 0.89
N TRP A 249 18.66 15.04 1.34
CA TRP A 249 17.92 15.89 2.26
C TRP A 249 18.71 16.16 3.56
N LEU A 250 19.25 15.14 4.21
CA LEU A 250 20.00 15.29 5.46
C LEU A 250 21.19 16.25 5.29
N VAL A 251 21.92 16.14 4.17
CA VAL A 251 23.03 17.04 3.82
C VAL A 251 22.55 18.49 3.61
N LEU A 252 21.43 18.67 2.93
CA LEU A 252 20.87 19.99 2.63
C LEU A 252 20.18 20.64 3.84
N ALA A 253 19.67 19.83 4.76
CA ALA A 253 19.02 20.29 5.99
C ALA A 253 20.03 20.61 7.10
N SER A 254 21.24 20.03 7.05
CA SER A 254 22.21 20.18 8.13
C SER A 254 22.81 21.58 8.25
N GLN A 255 22.53 22.49 7.31
CA GLN A 255 23.14 23.82 7.18
C GLN A 255 23.08 24.67 8.46
N SER A 256 24.12 25.48 8.69
CA SER A 256 24.33 26.17 9.97
C SER A 256 23.42 27.40 10.13
N TYR A 257 22.96 27.99 9.02
CA TYR A 257 22.12 29.19 9.03
C TYR A 257 20.74 28.91 8.43
N PRO A 258 19.64 29.40 9.04
CA PRO A 258 18.28 29.21 8.52
C PRO A 258 18.10 29.62 7.06
N LEU A 259 18.79 30.68 6.60
CA LEU A 259 18.73 31.13 5.22
C LEU A 259 19.46 30.18 4.24
N GLN A 260 20.53 29.50 4.67
CA GLN A 260 21.17 28.45 3.87
C GLN A 260 20.21 27.27 3.70
N THR A 261 19.59 26.81 4.80
CA THR A 261 18.59 25.73 4.76
C THR A 261 17.45 26.09 3.82
N LYS A 262 16.96 27.34 3.88
CA LYS A 262 15.94 27.87 2.96
C LYS A 262 16.39 27.78 1.50
N ILE A 263 17.59 28.26 1.16
CA ILE A 263 18.11 28.21 -0.23
C ILE A 263 18.23 26.76 -0.71
N CYS A 264 18.82 25.88 0.10
CA CYS A 264 18.98 24.46 -0.24
C CYS A 264 17.63 23.78 -0.45
N PHE A 265 16.63 24.12 0.37
CA PHE A 265 15.27 23.64 0.25
C PHE A 265 14.61 24.08 -1.06
N GLU A 266 14.67 25.37 -1.39
CA GLU A 266 14.11 25.91 -2.64
C GLU A 266 14.72 25.22 -3.85
N LEU A 267 16.04 25.02 -3.85
CA LEU A 267 16.76 24.33 -4.92
C LEU A 267 16.39 22.85 -5.05
N LEU A 268 16.24 22.14 -3.93
CA LEU A 268 15.79 20.75 -3.94
C LEU A 268 14.35 20.64 -4.47
N TRP A 269 13.45 21.53 -4.04
CA TRP A 269 12.08 21.56 -4.51
C TRP A 269 11.97 21.82 -6.01
N ASP A 270 12.70 22.81 -6.51
CA ASP A 270 12.76 23.13 -7.94
C ASP A 270 13.32 21.98 -8.76
N LYS A 271 14.25 21.19 -8.19
CA LYS A 271 14.77 19.99 -8.84
C LYS A 271 13.73 18.87 -8.88
N MET A 272 13.04 18.60 -7.75
CA MET A 272 11.96 17.61 -7.69
C MET A 272 10.85 17.92 -8.70
N LYS A 273 10.38 19.17 -8.75
CA LYS A 273 9.37 19.63 -9.72
C LYS A 273 9.80 19.40 -11.17
N ARG A 274 11.03 19.74 -11.53
CA ARG A 274 11.54 19.54 -12.90
C ARG A 274 11.65 18.07 -13.29
N ASN A 275 11.74 17.17 -12.33
CA ASN A 275 11.82 15.73 -12.54
C ASN A 275 10.45 15.01 -12.43
N GLY A 276 9.37 15.72 -12.07
CA GLY A 276 8.06 15.11 -11.82
C GLY A 276 7.94 14.43 -10.44
N ASP A 277 8.92 14.62 -9.56
CA ASP A 277 8.94 14.06 -8.19
C ASP A 277 8.18 14.96 -7.19
N ASN A 278 7.14 15.64 -7.67
CA ASN A 278 6.34 16.60 -6.90
C ASN A 278 5.04 16.01 -6.33
N HIS A 279 4.91 14.68 -6.37
CA HIS A 279 3.78 13.91 -5.86
C HIS A 279 4.21 12.94 -4.77
N LEU A 280 3.27 12.52 -3.93
CA LEU A 280 3.53 11.59 -2.84
C LEU A 280 3.67 10.15 -3.35
N ASN A 281 4.84 9.55 -3.16
CA ASN A 281 5.08 8.13 -3.44
C ASN A 281 6.18 7.58 -2.50
N MET A 282 6.54 6.30 -2.65
CA MET A 282 7.55 5.64 -1.82
C MET A 282 8.92 6.34 -1.79
N ASN A 283 9.33 6.96 -2.90
CA ASN A 283 10.63 7.62 -3.05
C ASN A 283 10.62 9.08 -2.57
N THR A 284 9.45 9.71 -2.51
CA THR A 284 9.31 11.14 -2.19
C THR A 284 8.72 11.40 -0.81
N VAL A 285 7.98 10.45 -0.22
CA VAL A 285 7.25 10.62 1.06
C VAL A 285 8.10 11.16 2.19
N ASP A 286 9.30 10.62 2.42
CA ASP A 286 10.17 11.08 3.50
C ASP A 286 10.65 12.51 3.24
N ILE A 287 11.04 12.84 2.01
CA ILE A 287 11.45 14.19 1.66
C ILE A 287 10.27 15.15 1.85
N LEU A 288 9.10 14.84 1.30
CA LEU A 288 7.94 15.73 1.36
C LEU A 288 7.51 16.01 2.81
N LEU A 289 7.45 14.98 3.67
CA LEU A 289 7.14 15.15 5.09
C LEU A 289 8.18 16.03 5.79
N ASN A 290 9.47 15.76 5.56
CA ASN A 290 10.54 16.60 6.09
C ASN A 290 10.46 18.05 5.57
N MET A 291 10.07 18.21 4.30
CA MET A 291 9.93 19.52 3.69
C MET A 291 8.79 20.31 4.32
N TYR A 292 7.67 19.65 4.63
CA TYR A 292 6.56 20.24 5.38
C TYR A 292 6.99 20.76 6.76
N ALA A 293 7.72 19.94 7.53
CA ALA A 293 8.22 20.35 8.84
C ALA A 293 9.14 21.57 8.78
N VAL A 294 9.99 21.66 7.74
CA VAL A 294 10.87 22.81 7.55
C VAL A 294 10.13 24.04 7.05
N GLN A 295 9.15 23.88 6.15
CA GLN A 295 8.29 24.98 5.70
C GLN A 295 7.58 25.64 6.88
N GLU A 296 6.98 24.86 7.78
CA GLU A 296 6.29 25.37 8.96
C GLU A 296 7.26 26.09 9.90
N ARG A 297 8.42 25.48 10.18
CA ARG A 297 9.44 26.03 11.07
C ARG A 297 10.06 27.33 10.55
N LEU A 298 10.33 27.44 9.25
CA LEU A 298 10.99 28.58 8.62
C LEU A 298 10.03 29.57 7.95
N ARG A 299 8.71 29.29 7.97
CA ARG A 299 7.65 30.07 7.31
C ARG A 299 7.97 30.34 5.82
N LEU A 300 8.37 29.28 5.11
CA LEU A 300 8.72 29.39 3.69
C LEU A 300 7.47 29.63 2.84
N ASN A 301 7.54 30.59 1.92
CA ASN A 301 6.47 30.87 0.96
C ASN A 301 6.61 29.98 -0.28
N ILE A 302 6.53 28.67 -0.09
CA ILE A 302 6.66 27.66 -1.14
C ILE A 302 5.38 26.85 -1.18
N SER A 303 4.80 26.69 -2.37
CA SER A 303 3.67 25.79 -2.56
C SER A 303 4.22 24.36 -2.65
N LEU A 304 4.11 23.63 -1.54
CA LEU A 304 4.23 22.18 -1.47
C LEU A 304 2.86 21.54 -1.78
N PRO A 305 2.83 20.30 -2.29
CA PRO A 305 1.60 19.57 -2.56
C PRO A 305 0.94 19.21 -1.24
N ASP A 306 -0.38 19.34 -1.15
CA ASP A 306 -1.13 18.99 0.05
C ASP A 306 -1.01 17.50 0.35
N ILE A 307 -0.14 17.13 1.30
CA ILE A 307 0.11 15.74 1.70
C ILE A 307 -1.18 15.02 2.07
N GLN A 308 -2.16 15.73 2.66
CA GLN A 308 -3.42 15.11 3.03
C GLN A 308 -4.20 14.67 1.78
N ASN A 309 -4.29 15.53 0.77
CA ASN A 309 -5.02 15.23 -0.47
C ASN A 309 -4.25 14.21 -1.32
N GLU A 310 -2.94 14.36 -1.46
CA GLU A 310 -2.11 13.40 -2.23
C GLU A 310 -2.16 11.99 -1.62
N ALA A 311 -2.11 11.88 -0.29
CA ALA A 311 -2.24 10.59 0.38
C ALA A 311 -3.66 10.02 0.27
N LEU A 312 -4.68 10.88 0.32
CA LEU A 312 -6.07 10.49 0.12
C LEU A 312 -6.27 9.91 -1.29
N ASP A 313 -5.81 10.62 -2.32
CA ASP A 313 -5.91 10.20 -3.72
C ASP A 313 -5.21 8.84 -3.92
N LEU A 314 -3.96 8.72 -3.44
CA LEU A 314 -3.20 7.47 -3.51
C LEU A 314 -3.91 6.29 -2.79
N PHE A 315 -4.53 6.55 -1.64
CA PHE A 315 -5.30 5.52 -0.94
C PHE A 315 -6.61 5.18 -1.65
N LEU A 316 -7.30 6.16 -2.23
CA LEU A 316 -8.51 5.92 -3.03
C LEU A 316 -8.19 5.08 -4.27
N ASP A 317 -7.12 5.39 -4.99
CA ASP A 317 -6.68 4.62 -6.17
C ASP A 317 -6.36 3.18 -5.78
N HIS A 318 -5.71 2.96 -4.63
CA HIS A 318 -5.51 1.61 -4.12
C HIS A 318 -6.82 0.89 -3.78
N PHE A 319 -7.73 1.52 -3.03
CA PHE A 319 -8.94 0.86 -2.57
C PHE A 319 -10.01 0.65 -3.66
N LEU A 320 -10.02 1.49 -4.69
CA LEU A 320 -10.99 1.41 -5.78
C LEU A 320 -10.46 0.65 -6.99
N HIS A 321 -9.17 0.77 -7.27
CA HIS A 321 -8.57 0.29 -8.52
C HIS A 321 -7.43 -0.72 -8.31
N TYR A 322 -6.99 -0.96 -7.07
CA TYR A 322 -5.86 -1.84 -6.74
C TYR A 322 -4.56 -1.47 -7.47
N GLU A 323 -4.37 -0.18 -7.77
CA GLU A 323 -3.23 0.31 -8.56
C GLU A 323 -1.90 0.30 -7.79
N HIS A 324 -1.96 0.27 -6.46
CA HIS A 324 -0.79 0.23 -5.57
C HIS A 324 -0.65 -1.10 -4.83
N THR A 325 0.57 -1.45 -4.44
CA THR A 325 0.82 -2.64 -3.61
C THR A 325 0.44 -2.39 -2.15
N GLU A 326 0.04 -3.44 -1.42
CA GLU A 326 -0.24 -3.32 0.02
C GLU A 326 0.99 -2.82 0.82
N GLU A 327 2.20 -3.18 0.41
CA GLU A 327 3.46 -2.77 1.04
C GLU A 327 3.74 -1.26 0.88
N GLU A 328 3.44 -0.71 -0.29
CA GLU A 328 3.55 0.72 -0.58
C GLU A 328 2.59 1.51 0.32
N ILE A 329 1.33 1.10 0.36
CA ILE A 329 0.30 1.76 1.17
C ILE A 329 0.65 1.67 2.66
N ASP A 330 1.12 0.51 3.13
CA ASP A 330 1.53 0.34 4.52
C ASP A 330 2.70 1.27 4.89
N THR A 331 3.71 1.34 4.02
CA THR A 331 4.88 2.17 4.26
C THR A 331 4.55 3.66 4.25
N ILE A 332 3.78 4.14 3.28
CA ILE A 332 3.37 5.55 3.19
C ILE A 332 2.47 5.92 4.39
N SER A 333 1.47 5.09 4.69
CA SER A 333 0.58 5.29 5.86
C SER A 333 1.37 5.40 7.16
N LYS A 334 2.35 4.51 7.34
CA LYS A 334 3.22 4.51 8.52
C LYS A 334 3.98 5.82 8.63
N LYS A 335 4.64 6.25 7.55
CA LYS A 335 5.44 7.47 7.54
C LYS A 335 4.60 8.72 7.81
N ILE A 336 3.40 8.84 7.23
CA ILE A 336 2.49 9.97 7.49
C ILE A 336 2.02 9.98 8.95
N CYS A 337 1.61 8.82 9.48
CA CYS A 337 1.13 8.72 10.85
C CYS A 337 2.25 8.97 11.88
N ASP A 338 3.46 8.48 11.62
CA ASP A 338 4.64 8.75 12.46
C ASP A 338 5.03 10.24 12.41
N PHE A 339 4.74 10.93 11.31
CA PHE A 339 4.94 12.36 11.13
C PHE A 339 3.89 13.22 11.86
N ASP A 340 2.61 13.08 11.55
CA ASP A 340 1.50 13.73 12.27
C ASP A 340 0.23 12.87 12.22
N ASN A 341 -0.13 12.30 13.38
CA ASN A 341 -1.34 11.49 13.53
C ASN A 341 -2.62 12.24 13.13
N ARG A 342 -2.67 13.58 13.23
CA ARG A 342 -3.85 14.37 12.86
C ARG A 342 -4.06 14.40 11.34
N ILE A 343 -2.97 14.48 10.58
CA ILE A 343 -3.03 14.39 9.11
C ILE A 343 -3.55 13.00 8.73
N PHE A 344 -2.98 11.96 9.33
CA PHE A 344 -3.43 10.60 9.10
C PHE A 344 -4.91 10.39 9.48
N ASP A 345 -5.35 10.87 10.64
CA ASP A 345 -6.75 10.86 11.07
C ASP A 345 -7.66 11.51 10.02
N ASN A 346 -7.30 12.70 9.54
CA ASN A 346 -8.07 13.43 8.53
C ASN A 346 -8.13 12.68 7.18
N ILE A 347 -7.04 12.01 6.78
CA ILE A 347 -7.03 11.16 5.59
C ILE A 347 -8.03 10.01 5.76
N ILE A 348 -8.04 9.34 6.92
CA ILE A 348 -9.00 8.26 7.20
C ILE A 348 -10.45 8.80 7.18
N TYR A 349 -10.72 9.96 7.80
CA TYR A 349 -12.05 10.58 7.73
C TYR A 349 -12.47 10.86 6.29
N SER A 350 -11.57 11.46 5.50
CA SER A 350 -11.84 11.78 4.10
C SER A 350 -12.04 10.52 3.26
N LEU A 351 -11.26 9.46 3.51
CA LEU A 351 -11.45 8.15 2.89
C LEU A 351 -12.84 7.59 3.17
N ILE A 352 -13.28 7.64 4.43
CA ILE A 352 -14.61 7.14 4.81
C ILE A 352 -15.71 7.93 4.11
N GLU A 353 -15.58 9.25 4.01
CA GLU A 353 -16.55 10.10 3.30
C GLU A 353 -16.61 9.81 1.80
N ASN A 354 -15.46 9.55 1.17
CA ASN A 354 -15.38 9.27 -0.27
C ASN A 354 -15.78 7.83 -0.64
N MET A 355 -15.65 6.88 0.29
CA MET A 355 -15.91 5.45 0.03
C MET A 355 -17.33 4.98 0.42
N ASP A 356 -18.26 5.91 0.67
CA ASP A 356 -19.69 5.73 1.01
C ASP A 356 -20.16 4.27 1.20
N GLY A 357 -20.21 3.82 2.45
CA GLY A 357 -20.66 2.47 2.82
C GLY A 357 -19.62 1.35 2.73
N ARG A 358 -18.40 1.62 2.23
CA ARG A 358 -17.30 0.62 2.15
C ARG A 358 -16.33 0.66 3.34
N MET A 359 -16.78 1.13 4.50
CA MET A 359 -15.98 1.19 5.75
C MET A 359 -15.33 -0.15 6.11
N GLY A 360 -15.97 -1.28 5.80
CA GLY A 360 -15.40 -2.61 6.04
C GLY A 360 -14.12 -2.89 5.25
N ILE A 361 -13.98 -2.34 4.04
CA ILE A 361 -12.75 -2.48 3.23
C ILE A 361 -11.61 -1.70 3.87
N ILE A 362 -11.88 -0.44 4.24
CA ILE A 362 -10.94 0.43 4.95
C ILE A 362 -10.43 -0.29 6.21
N LEU A 363 -11.34 -0.75 7.07
CA LEU A 363 -10.98 -1.44 8.31
C LEU A 363 -10.16 -2.70 8.05
N LYS A 364 -10.55 -3.55 7.08
CA LYS A 364 -9.85 -4.79 6.73
C LYS A 364 -8.40 -4.54 6.31
N CYS A 365 -8.17 -3.48 5.52
CA CYS A 365 -6.83 -3.12 5.08
C CYS A 365 -5.94 -2.56 6.20
N PHE A 366 -6.53 -2.07 7.29
CA PHE A 366 -5.76 -1.66 8.48
C PHE A 366 -5.62 -2.80 9.50
N THR A 367 -6.42 -3.87 9.45
CA THR A 367 -6.31 -5.02 10.37
C THR A 367 -5.12 -5.91 10.07
N THR A 368 -4.70 -6.02 8.81
CA THR A 368 -3.61 -6.91 8.37
C THR A 368 -2.22 -6.36 8.66
N ARG A 369 -2.12 -5.12 9.17
CA ARG A 369 -0.85 -4.39 9.26
C ARG A 369 -0.05 -4.74 10.51
N LYS A 370 1.28 -4.75 10.36
CA LYS A 370 2.24 -5.06 11.44
C LYS A 370 2.25 -4.02 12.58
N TYR A 371 1.64 -2.86 12.38
CA TYR A 371 1.74 -1.71 13.27
C TYR A 371 0.43 -1.42 14.01
N TYR A 372 0.29 -1.99 15.21
CA TYR A 372 -0.91 -1.87 16.05
C TYR A 372 -1.37 -0.43 16.31
N THR A 373 -0.44 0.52 16.45
CA THR A 373 -0.80 1.91 16.76
C THR A 373 -1.59 2.55 15.61
N HIS A 374 -1.15 2.33 14.37
CA HIS A 374 -1.78 2.84 13.16
C HIS A 374 -3.16 2.24 12.95
N SER A 375 -3.29 0.91 13.12
CA SER A 375 -4.57 0.22 13.06
C SER A 375 -5.53 0.75 14.11
N ILE A 376 -5.07 0.95 15.36
CA ILE A 376 -5.90 1.54 16.42
C ILE A 376 -6.43 2.91 16.00
N ILE A 377 -5.55 3.78 15.47
CA ILE A 377 -5.92 5.13 15.04
C ILE A 377 -6.97 5.09 13.91
N ALA A 378 -6.77 4.24 12.90
CA ALA A 378 -7.74 4.08 11.81
C ALA A 378 -9.12 3.58 12.33
N TYR A 379 -9.13 2.58 13.21
CA TYR A 379 -10.36 2.06 13.82
C TYR A 379 -11.05 3.10 14.69
N MET A 380 -10.28 3.91 15.42
CA MET A 380 -10.80 5.03 16.20
C MET A 380 -11.45 6.11 15.31
N ALA A 381 -10.84 6.45 14.18
CA ALA A 381 -11.39 7.40 13.22
C ALA A 381 -12.71 6.89 12.63
N VAL A 382 -12.76 5.61 12.21
CA VAL A 382 -14.00 4.97 11.74
C VAL A 382 -15.09 4.99 12.82
N PHE A 383 -14.76 4.61 14.06
CA PHE A 383 -15.72 4.64 15.16
C PHE A 383 -16.27 6.05 15.41
N ASN A 384 -15.41 7.06 15.46
CA ASN A 384 -15.82 8.45 15.68
C ASN A 384 -16.69 8.97 14.54
N TYR A 385 -16.36 8.60 13.30
CA TYR A 385 -17.18 8.91 12.14
C TYR A 385 -18.58 8.31 12.27
N MET A 386 -18.67 6.99 12.52
CA MET A 386 -19.95 6.30 12.72
C MET A 386 -20.75 6.92 13.86
N LYS A 387 -20.09 7.26 14.97
CA LYS A 387 -20.72 7.97 16.10
C LYS A 387 -21.28 9.33 15.69
N SER A 388 -20.52 10.13 14.94
CA SER A 388 -20.95 11.47 14.49
C SER A 388 -22.15 11.42 13.55
N LYS A 389 -22.29 10.34 12.77
CA LYS A 389 -23.42 10.10 11.86
C LYS A 389 -24.57 9.33 12.51
N ASN A 390 -24.51 9.07 13.82
CA ASN A 390 -25.49 8.24 14.55
C ASN A 390 -25.66 6.82 13.95
N ALA A 391 -24.58 6.30 13.34
CA ALA A 391 -24.51 5.03 12.63
C ALA A 391 -23.94 3.89 13.50
N LEU A 392 -23.95 4.04 14.83
CA LEU A 392 -23.61 2.97 15.78
C LEU A 392 -24.76 1.99 16.00
N LYS A 393 -25.91 2.20 15.36
CA LYS A 393 -27.02 1.24 15.35
C LYS A 393 -26.76 0.17 14.30
N ILE A 394 -27.29 -1.03 14.56
CA ILE A 394 -27.16 -2.14 13.63
C ILE A 394 -28.10 -1.94 12.44
N ALA A 395 -27.51 -1.91 11.26
CA ALA A 395 -28.16 -1.83 9.96
C ALA A 395 -27.29 -2.59 8.94
N PRO A 396 -27.81 -2.96 7.75
CA PRO A 396 -27.05 -3.70 6.75
C PRO A 396 -25.67 -3.09 6.43
N VAL A 397 -25.58 -1.77 6.28
CA VAL A 397 -24.32 -1.07 5.93
C VAL A 397 -23.36 -0.88 7.12
N THR A 398 -23.84 -1.02 8.36
CA THR A 398 -23.05 -0.76 9.58
C THR A 398 -22.64 -2.02 10.33
N VAL A 399 -23.39 -3.12 10.20
CA VAL A 399 -23.17 -4.35 10.98
C VAL A 399 -21.78 -4.93 10.79
N LYS A 400 -21.31 -5.01 9.54
CA LYS A 400 -20.01 -5.60 9.21
C LYS A 400 -18.84 -4.75 9.72
N PRO A 401 -18.79 -3.41 9.51
CA PRO A 401 -17.83 -2.55 10.20
C PRO A 401 -17.84 -2.70 11.72
N LEU A 402 -19.02 -2.76 12.35
CA LEU A 402 -19.15 -2.92 13.79
C LEU A 402 -18.56 -4.27 14.27
N LEU A 403 -18.82 -5.36 13.54
CA LEU A 403 -18.26 -6.69 13.85
C LEU A 403 -16.74 -6.73 13.71
N ILE A 404 -16.20 -6.15 12.62
CA ILE A 404 -14.74 -6.03 12.42
C ILE A 404 -14.09 -5.25 13.57
N MET A 405 -14.72 -4.17 14.02
CA MET A 405 -14.24 -3.39 15.17
C MET A 405 -14.29 -4.18 16.47
N GLN A 406 -15.38 -4.89 16.77
CA GLN A 406 -15.48 -5.73 17.96
C GLN A 406 -14.37 -6.78 17.99
N GLU A 407 -14.20 -7.54 16.91
CA GLU A 407 -13.18 -8.58 16.81
C GLU A 407 -11.76 -8.01 16.99
N PHE A 408 -11.46 -6.88 16.36
CA PHE A 408 -10.19 -6.20 16.52
C PHE A 408 -9.92 -5.78 17.97
N PHE A 409 -10.90 -5.17 18.65
CA PHE A 409 -10.74 -4.73 20.03
C PHE A 409 -10.73 -5.90 21.03
N GLU A 410 -11.41 -7.00 20.74
CA GLU A 410 -11.30 -8.26 21.51
C GLU A 410 -9.91 -8.87 21.36
N ASN A 411 -9.38 -8.99 20.14
CA ASN A 411 -8.04 -9.52 19.87
C ASN A 411 -6.92 -8.64 20.45
N LEU A 412 -7.11 -7.32 20.47
CA LEU A 412 -6.22 -6.40 21.16
C LEU A 412 -6.18 -6.63 22.67
N SER A 413 -7.22 -7.21 23.27
CA SER A 413 -7.36 -7.39 24.71
C SER A 413 -6.48 -8.49 25.30
N SER A 414 -5.78 -9.27 24.46
CA SER A 414 -4.77 -10.21 24.96
C SER A 414 -3.63 -9.45 25.65
N GLU A 415 -3.18 -9.96 26.81
CA GLU A 415 -2.15 -9.28 27.64
C GLU A 415 -0.88 -8.94 26.86
N GLU A 416 -0.53 -9.77 25.86
CA GLU A 416 0.66 -9.62 25.05
C GLU A 416 0.55 -8.46 24.03
N ASN A 417 -0.65 -8.23 23.49
CA ASN A 417 -0.90 -7.15 22.52
C ASN A 417 -1.12 -5.80 23.21
N ILE A 418 -1.86 -5.76 24.33
CA ILE A 418 -2.05 -4.53 25.12
C ILE A 418 -0.72 -3.95 25.60
N LYS A 419 0.25 -4.80 25.99
CA LYS A 419 1.58 -4.34 26.45
C LYS A 419 2.31 -3.49 25.40
N LYS A 420 2.08 -3.74 24.10
CA LYS A 420 2.68 -3.00 22.97
C LYS A 420 2.00 -1.65 22.67
N VAL A 421 0.83 -1.39 23.25
CA VAL A 421 0.05 -0.15 23.01
C VAL A 421 0.41 0.94 24.03
N LYS A 422 0.63 2.17 23.56
CA LYS A 422 0.89 3.35 24.41
C LYS A 422 -0.25 3.57 25.42
N LYS A 423 0.08 3.90 26.69
CA LYS A 423 -0.89 4.05 27.80
C LYS A 423 -2.09 4.95 27.46
N GLY A 424 -1.87 6.07 26.76
CA GLY A 424 -2.94 7.00 26.35
C GLY A 424 -3.95 6.40 25.35
N LEU A 425 -3.50 5.51 24.47
CA LEU A 425 -4.39 4.82 23.53
C LEU A 425 -5.22 3.74 24.22
N ARG A 426 -4.68 3.09 25.26
CA ARG A 426 -5.43 2.08 26.04
C ARG A 426 -6.72 2.67 26.65
N ILE A 427 -6.63 3.87 27.23
CA ILE A 427 -7.79 4.56 27.82
C ILE A 427 -8.86 4.83 26.74
N LYS A 428 -8.43 5.24 25.55
CA LYS A 428 -9.33 5.50 24.41
C LYS A 428 -10.00 4.21 23.91
N ILE A 429 -9.25 3.12 23.78
CA ILE A 429 -9.78 1.80 23.39
C ILE A 429 -10.86 1.32 24.37
N GLU A 430 -10.58 1.37 25.67
CA GLU A 430 -11.55 0.96 26.70
C GLU A 430 -12.82 1.82 26.69
N SER A 431 -12.68 3.12 26.39
CA SER A 431 -13.82 4.01 26.21
C SER A 431 -14.67 3.63 24.99
N ILE A 432 -14.05 3.24 23.88
CA ILE A 432 -14.74 2.80 22.67
C ILE A 432 -15.47 1.48 22.90
N LYS A 433 -14.81 0.49 23.52
CA LYS A 433 -15.44 -0.80 23.84
C LYS A 433 -16.73 -0.65 24.64
N LYS A 434 -16.75 0.26 25.62
CA LYS A 434 -17.95 0.55 26.43
C LYS A 434 -19.08 1.20 25.64
N GLN A 435 -18.78 1.83 24.51
CA GLN A 435 -19.75 2.52 23.66
C GLN A 435 -20.18 1.69 22.45
N LEU A 436 -19.44 0.64 22.09
CA LEU A 436 -19.84 -0.27 21.02
C LEU A 436 -21.10 -1.03 21.46
N PRO A 437 -22.11 -1.17 20.57
CA PRO A 437 -23.30 -1.95 20.86
C PRO A 437 -22.95 -3.42 21.06
N ASP A 438 -23.75 -4.13 21.84
CA ASP A 438 -23.69 -5.59 21.89
C ASP A 438 -24.39 -6.15 20.63
N ILE A 439 -23.61 -6.24 19.55
CA ILE A 439 -24.12 -6.62 18.21
C ILE A 439 -24.90 -7.94 18.27
N LYS A 440 -24.37 -8.94 18.97
CA LYS A 440 -25.01 -10.25 19.08
C LYS A 440 -26.39 -10.12 19.73
N LYS A 441 -26.49 -9.44 20.87
CA LYS A 441 -27.73 -9.27 21.61
C LYS A 441 -28.76 -8.43 20.83
N GLU A 442 -28.34 -7.32 20.26
CA GLU A 442 -29.23 -6.46 19.46
C GLU A 442 -29.72 -7.20 18.20
N MET A 443 -28.90 -8.04 17.58
CA MET A 443 -29.33 -8.86 16.46
C MET A 443 -30.33 -9.93 16.82
N ILE A 444 -30.08 -10.65 17.91
CA ILE A 444 -31.05 -11.62 18.43
C ILE A 444 -32.41 -10.93 18.62
N ASN A 445 -32.43 -9.73 19.21
CA ASN A 445 -33.68 -8.99 19.41
C ASN A 445 -34.31 -8.52 18.09
N THR A 446 -33.50 -8.02 17.14
CA THR A 446 -33.98 -7.54 15.84
C THR A 446 -34.62 -8.67 15.04
N ILE A 447 -33.93 -9.81 14.92
CA ILE A 447 -34.47 -10.98 14.22
C ILE A 447 -35.70 -11.51 14.97
N LYS A 448 -35.66 -11.64 16.30
CA LYS A 448 -36.83 -12.09 17.09
C LYS A 448 -38.05 -11.23 16.86
N ASN A 449 -37.89 -9.91 16.91
CA ASN A 449 -38.98 -8.97 16.67
C ASN A 449 -39.48 -9.09 15.22
N SER A 450 -38.57 -9.30 14.27
CA SER A 450 -38.97 -9.46 12.87
C SER A 450 -39.80 -10.73 12.63
N ILE A 451 -39.43 -11.82 13.30
CA ILE A 451 -40.20 -13.05 13.28
C ILE A 451 -41.56 -12.77 13.92
N LYS A 452 -41.60 -12.27 15.16
CA LYS A 452 -42.86 -11.98 15.87
C LYS A 452 -43.84 -11.13 15.04
N ASN A 453 -43.34 -10.14 14.30
CA ASN A 453 -44.14 -9.22 13.50
C ASN A 453 -44.37 -9.67 12.04
N ASP A 454 -43.97 -10.88 11.65
CA ASP A 454 -44.12 -11.42 10.29
C ASP A 454 -43.50 -10.54 9.20
N ASN A 455 -42.36 -9.91 9.48
CA ASN A 455 -41.58 -9.09 8.53
C ASN A 455 -40.11 -9.51 8.42
N TYR A 456 -39.84 -10.78 8.72
CA TYR A 456 -38.50 -11.38 8.69
C TYR A 456 -37.94 -11.59 7.26
N ASP A 457 -38.82 -11.57 6.26
CA ASP A 457 -38.52 -11.62 4.83
C ASP A 457 -38.27 -10.23 4.22
N SER A 458 -38.31 -9.17 5.03
CA SER A 458 -37.99 -7.83 4.58
C SER A 458 -36.53 -7.72 4.10
N SER A 459 -36.30 -6.91 3.07
CA SER A 459 -34.96 -6.72 2.49
C SER A 459 -33.92 -6.26 3.52
N GLU A 460 -34.34 -5.49 4.54
CA GLU A 460 -33.47 -5.06 5.63
C GLU A 460 -32.95 -6.26 6.44
N ILE A 461 -33.84 -7.13 6.90
CA ILE A 461 -33.48 -8.32 7.71
C ILE A 461 -32.69 -9.34 6.90
N LEU A 462 -33.07 -9.55 5.64
CA LEU A 462 -32.35 -10.47 4.75
C LEU A 462 -30.92 -9.97 4.48
N ASN A 463 -30.73 -8.70 4.13
CA ASN A 463 -29.39 -8.15 3.92
C ASN A 463 -28.54 -8.20 5.19
N LEU A 464 -29.16 -7.89 6.32
CA LEU A 464 -28.53 -7.88 7.63
C LEU A 464 -28.07 -9.30 8.07
N THR A 465 -28.90 -10.32 7.87
CA THR A 465 -28.52 -11.72 8.15
C THR A 465 -27.44 -12.22 7.20
N ASN A 466 -27.48 -11.82 5.93
CA ASN A 466 -26.47 -12.14 4.93
C ASN A 466 -25.10 -11.52 5.26
N GLU A 467 -25.05 -10.25 5.66
CA GLU A 467 -23.80 -9.57 6.03
C GLU A 467 -23.11 -10.25 7.21
N ILE A 468 -23.86 -10.77 8.19
CA ILE A 468 -23.28 -11.54 9.30
C ILE A 468 -22.79 -12.90 8.82
N CYS A 469 -23.63 -13.64 8.08
CA CYS A 469 -23.29 -14.97 7.59
C CYS A 469 -22.00 -14.95 6.75
N THR A 470 -21.89 -13.99 5.84
CA THR A 470 -20.70 -13.81 4.99
C THR A 470 -19.48 -13.31 5.75
N PHE A 471 -19.68 -12.58 6.85
CA PHE A 471 -18.59 -12.15 7.72
C PHE A 471 -18.05 -13.29 8.59
N ASN A 472 -18.92 -13.95 9.35
CA ASN A 472 -18.57 -15.03 10.25
C ASN A 472 -19.77 -15.97 10.50
N MET A 473 -19.67 -17.19 9.94
CA MET A 473 -20.72 -18.19 10.03
C MET A 473 -21.00 -18.65 11.47
N ASP A 474 -19.99 -18.73 12.33
CA ASP A 474 -20.16 -19.15 13.72
C ASP A 474 -20.93 -18.12 14.56
N ILE A 475 -20.70 -16.83 14.29
CA ILE A 475 -21.49 -15.75 14.91
C ILE A 475 -22.95 -15.86 14.45
N PHE A 476 -23.18 -16.04 13.15
CA PHE A 476 -24.52 -16.23 12.61
C PHE A 476 -25.23 -17.45 13.23
N LEU A 477 -24.57 -18.60 13.25
CA LEU A 477 -25.02 -19.85 13.88
C LEU A 477 -25.49 -19.63 15.32
N ASN A 478 -24.70 -18.93 16.12
CA ASN A 478 -25.02 -18.65 17.52
C ASN A 478 -26.24 -17.72 17.66
N ILE A 479 -26.35 -16.68 16.81
CA ILE A 479 -27.49 -15.77 16.81
C ILE A 479 -28.77 -16.54 16.49
N VAL A 480 -28.78 -17.29 15.37
CA VAL A 480 -29.96 -18.05 14.93
C VAL A 480 -30.36 -19.10 15.95
N LYS A 481 -29.40 -19.78 16.57
CA LYS A 481 -29.66 -20.74 17.64
C LYS A 481 -30.42 -20.10 18.79
N HIS A 482 -29.96 -18.96 19.30
CA HIS A 482 -30.66 -18.25 20.38
C HIS A 482 -32.05 -17.74 19.96
N VAL A 483 -32.18 -17.22 18.74
CA VAL A 483 -33.48 -16.79 18.20
C VAL A 483 -34.48 -17.95 18.18
N ILE A 484 -34.10 -19.10 17.64
CA ILE A 484 -34.97 -20.27 17.55
C ILE A 484 -35.28 -20.82 18.94
N GLU A 485 -34.29 -20.94 19.83
CA GLU A 485 -34.49 -21.42 21.20
C GLU A 485 -35.49 -20.56 21.98
N ASP A 486 -35.41 -19.23 21.84
CA ASP A 486 -36.28 -18.28 22.54
C ASP A 486 -37.72 -18.26 21.99
N LEU A 487 -37.88 -18.40 20.67
CA LEU A 487 -39.18 -18.31 20.02
C LEU A 487 -39.93 -19.65 19.99
N TYR A 488 -39.22 -20.77 20.01
CA TYR A 488 -39.80 -22.11 19.88
C TYR A 488 -40.97 -22.38 20.83
N ALA A 489 -40.89 -21.90 22.08
CA ALA A 489 -41.94 -22.12 23.08
C ALA A 489 -43.20 -21.27 22.86
N ASN A 490 -43.09 -20.16 22.11
CA ASN A 490 -44.11 -19.10 22.08
C ASN A 490 -44.65 -18.82 20.67
N GLU A 491 -43.96 -19.26 19.62
CA GLU A 491 -44.33 -19.03 18.23
C GLU A 491 -44.73 -20.34 17.52
N LYS A 492 -45.50 -20.20 16.43
CA LYS A 492 -45.86 -21.34 15.58
C LYS A 492 -44.62 -21.89 14.88
N VAL A 493 -44.46 -23.21 14.87
CA VAL A 493 -43.31 -23.87 14.21
C VAL A 493 -43.30 -23.57 12.71
N GLU A 494 -44.47 -23.51 12.08
CA GLU A 494 -44.65 -23.13 10.68
C GLU A 494 -43.95 -21.80 10.37
N LYS A 495 -44.15 -20.81 11.23
CA LYS A 495 -43.55 -19.47 11.11
C LYS A 495 -42.03 -19.49 11.23
N LEU A 496 -41.47 -20.37 12.07
CA LEU A 496 -40.01 -20.56 12.16
C LEU A 496 -39.45 -21.29 10.93
N ILE A 497 -40.23 -22.19 10.33
CA ILE A 497 -39.88 -22.87 9.08
C ILE A 497 -39.88 -21.86 7.92
N ASP A 498 -40.90 -21.00 7.84
CA ASP A 498 -40.99 -19.93 6.84
C ASP A 498 -39.80 -18.96 6.97
N TYR A 499 -39.48 -18.52 8.19
CA TYR A 499 -38.28 -17.72 8.46
C TYR A 499 -37.01 -18.40 7.94
N SER A 500 -36.81 -19.67 8.28
CA SER A 500 -35.62 -20.40 7.85
C SER A 500 -35.49 -20.51 6.33
N LYS A 501 -36.63 -20.55 5.60
CA LYS A 501 -36.67 -20.59 4.12
C LYS A 501 -36.57 -19.21 3.46
N SER A 502 -36.74 -18.13 4.22
CA SER A 502 -36.78 -16.77 3.67
C SER A 502 -35.41 -16.20 3.30
N HIS A 503 -34.33 -16.87 3.72
CA HIS A 503 -32.96 -16.39 3.49
C HIS A 503 -32.61 -16.30 2.01
N LEU A 504 -31.80 -15.29 1.67
CA LEU A 504 -31.39 -15.02 0.28
C LEU A 504 -30.37 -16.05 -0.24
N TYR A 505 -29.52 -16.57 0.66
CA TYR A 505 -28.46 -17.54 0.35
C TYR A 505 -28.77 -18.90 0.97
N ILE A 506 -28.21 -19.95 0.36
CA ILE A 506 -28.46 -21.35 0.71
C ILE A 506 -27.86 -21.69 2.08
N GLU A 507 -26.68 -21.14 2.42
CA GLU A 507 -25.99 -21.45 3.67
C GLU A 507 -26.76 -21.02 4.93
N PRO A 508 -27.27 -19.77 5.02
CA PRO A 508 -28.18 -19.38 6.10
C PRO A 508 -29.42 -20.27 6.20
N GLU A 509 -30.03 -20.64 5.07
CA GLU A 509 -31.22 -21.51 5.03
C GLU A 509 -30.92 -22.89 5.62
N ILE A 510 -29.83 -23.55 5.20
CA ILE A 510 -29.40 -24.85 5.74
C ILE A 510 -29.19 -24.76 7.25
N VAL A 511 -28.52 -23.70 7.71
CA VAL A 511 -28.21 -23.53 9.13
C VAL A 511 -29.47 -23.30 9.97
N SER A 512 -30.34 -22.39 9.56
CA SER A 512 -31.59 -22.11 10.27
C SER A 512 -32.47 -23.36 10.34
N LEU A 513 -32.62 -24.10 9.24
CA LEU A 513 -33.43 -25.31 9.19
C LEU A 513 -32.85 -26.45 10.04
N THR A 514 -31.53 -26.67 10.02
CA THR A 514 -30.90 -27.75 10.80
C THR A 514 -30.98 -27.48 12.30
N ILE A 515 -30.79 -26.24 12.74
CA ILE A 515 -31.00 -25.83 14.14
C ILE A 515 -32.45 -26.07 14.56
N LEU A 516 -33.42 -25.65 13.73
CA LEU A 516 -34.83 -25.86 14.02
C LEU A 516 -35.19 -27.34 14.08
N PHE A 517 -34.62 -28.15 13.18
CA PHE A 517 -34.83 -29.60 13.16
C PHE A 517 -34.29 -30.30 14.41
N ASP A 518 -33.10 -29.94 14.89
CA ASP A 518 -32.55 -30.50 16.14
C ASP A 518 -33.46 -30.16 17.34
N LYS A 519 -33.99 -28.94 17.37
CA LYS A 519 -34.91 -28.52 18.43
C LYS A 519 -36.24 -29.29 18.40
N LEU A 520 -36.72 -29.64 17.20
CA LEU A 520 -37.98 -30.36 17.00
C LEU A 520 -37.87 -31.88 17.16
N SER A 521 -36.81 -32.49 16.64
CA SER A 521 -36.61 -33.96 16.67
C SER A 521 -36.56 -34.53 18.10
N SER A 522 -36.27 -33.70 19.09
CA SER A 522 -36.31 -34.03 20.52
C SER A 522 -37.71 -33.99 21.16
N ASN A 523 -38.69 -33.30 20.57
CA ASN A 523 -39.97 -32.99 21.24
C ASN A 523 -41.24 -33.19 20.39
N ASN A 524 -41.16 -33.10 19.05
CA ASN A 524 -42.34 -33.14 18.17
C ASN A 524 -41.98 -33.48 16.70
N ARG A 525 -42.26 -34.72 16.29
CA ARG A 525 -41.98 -35.21 14.92
C ARG A 525 -43.03 -34.83 13.86
N LYS A 526 -44.08 -34.11 14.25
CA LYS A 526 -45.23 -33.77 13.38
C LYS A 526 -44.83 -33.04 12.08
N PHE A 527 -43.77 -32.21 12.14
CA PHE A 527 -43.31 -31.39 11.03
C PHE A 527 -42.26 -32.05 10.12
N GLU A 528 -41.89 -33.32 10.35
CA GLU A 528 -40.84 -34.00 9.56
C GLU A 528 -41.08 -33.96 8.04
N PHE A 529 -42.35 -34.02 7.60
CA PHE A 529 -42.69 -33.90 6.17
C PHE A 529 -42.31 -32.54 5.58
N GLU A 530 -42.45 -31.45 6.35
CA GLU A 530 -42.06 -30.11 5.90
C GLU A 530 -40.54 -29.95 5.82
N PHE A 531 -39.80 -30.52 6.79
CA PHE A 531 -38.33 -30.54 6.73
C PHE A 531 -37.82 -31.37 5.57
N ALA A 532 -38.41 -32.54 5.32
CA ALA A 532 -38.06 -33.38 4.18
C ALA A 532 -38.22 -32.60 2.85
N ASN A 533 -39.33 -31.87 2.69
CA ASN A 533 -39.54 -31.03 1.51
C ASN A 533 -38.55 -29.86 1.44
N ALA A 534 -38.27 -29.19 2.56
CA ALA A 534 -37.29 -28.11 2.59
C ALA A 534 -35.88 -28.62 2.20
N PHE A 535 -35.44 -29.76 2.75
CA PHE A 535 -34.16 -30.37 2.40
C PHE A 535 -34.12 -30.81 0.93
N LYS A 536 -35.20 -31.39 0.39
CA LYS A 536 -35.28 -31.74 -1.03
C LYS A 536 -35.14 -30.50 -1.92
N ASN A 537 -35.81 -29.40 -1.58
CA ASN A 537 -35.71 -28.16 -2.33
C ASN A 537 -34.27 -27.64 -2.34
N ILE A 538 -33.61 -27.62 -1.17
CA ILE A 538 -32.22 -27.20 -1.07
C ILE A 538 -31.29 -28.08 -1.89
N MET A 539 -31.46 -29.41 -1.80
CA MET A 539 -30.68 -30.36 -2.58
C MET A 539 -30.90 -30.24 -4.10
N SER A 540 -31.94 -29.53 -4.53
CA SER A 540 -32.28 -29.31 -5.94
C SER A 540 -31.82 -27.93 -6.46
N TYR A 541 -31.19 -27.08 -5.63
CA TYR A 541 -30.69 -25.78 -6.10
C TYR A 541 -29.55 -25.97 -7.13
N PRO A 542 -29.58 -25.27 -8.28
CA PRO A 542 -28.54 -25.38 -9.31
C PRO A 542 -27.11 -25.06 -8.83
N ASN A 543 -27.02 -24.20 -7.82
CA ASN A 543 -25.81 -23.62 -7.24
C ASN A 543 -25.42 -24.27 -5.90
N LEU A 544 -25.98 -25.43 -5.56
CA LEU A 544 -25.58 -26.19 -4.36
C LEU A 544 -24.09 -26.54 -4.33
N ASN A 545 -23.45 -26.63 -5.50
CA ASN A 545 -22.00 -26.87 -5.63
C ASN A 545 -21.12 -25.71 -5.11
N LEU A 546 -21.68 -24.51 -4.89
CA LEU A 546 -20.97 -23.37 -4.31
C LEU A 546 -20.98 -23.36 -2.77
N VAL A 547 -21.85 -24.17 -2.16
CA VAL A 547 -21.96 -24.32 -0.71
C VAL A 547 -20.80 -25.15 -0.17
N SER A 548 -20.36 -24.86 1.05
CA SER A 548 -19.29 -25.63 1.69
C SER A 548 -19.63 -27.13 1.82
N TYR A 549 -18.63 -27.98 1.58
CA TYR A 549 -18.79 -29.43 1.68
C TYR A 549 -19.34 -29.88 3.04
N GLU A 550 -18.91 -29.22 4.12
CA GLU A 550 -19.34 -29.49 5.49
C GLU A 550 -20.86 -29.28 5.67
N LEU A 551 -21.40 -28.18 5.14
CA LEU A 551 -22.84 -27.91 5.20
C LEU A 551 -23.65 -28.90 4.36
N ILE A 552 -23.12 -29.31 3.20
CA ILE A 552 -23.76 -30.33 2.35
C ILE A 552 -23.79 -31.69 3.07
N GLN A 553 -22.69 -32.09 3.72
CA GLN A 553 -22.65 -33.33 4.50
C GLN A 553 -23.62 -33.28 5.66
N ARG A 554 -23.65 -32.16 6.40
CA ARG A 554 -24.63 -31.94 7.46
C ARG A 554 -26.06 -32.09 6.93
N LEU A 555 -26.40 -31.45 5.80
CA LEU A 555 -27.74 -31.59 5.21
C LEU A 555 -28.08 -33.06 4.86
N LYS A 556 -27.12 -33.83 4.33
CA LYS A 556 -27.29 -35.28 4.05
C LYS A 556 -27.50 -36.09 5.33
N GLU A 557 -26.75 -35.81 6.39
CA GLU A 557 -26.93 -36.46 7.69
C GLU A 557 -28.33 -36.21 8.26
N TYR A 558 -28.84 -34.97 8.17
CA TYR A 558 -30.18 -34.64 8.64
C TYR A 558 -31.27 -35.31 7.77
N ASN A 559 -31.06 -35.40 6.46
CA ASN A 559 -31.92 -36.22 5.61
C ASN A 559 -31.95 -37.69 6.06
N MET A 560 -30.81 -38.23 6.53
CA MET A 560 -30.75 -39.60 7.05
C MET A 560 -31.44 -39.77 8.42
N LYS A 561 -31.58 -38.71 9.22
CA LYS A 561 -32.29 -38.69 10.51
C LYS A 561 -33.82 -38.67 10.37
N LEU A 562 -34.35 -38.29 9.20
CA LEU A 562 -35.79 -38.31 8.95
C LEU A 562 -36.35 -39.73 9.02
N ASN A 563 -37.64 -39.86 9.38
CA ASN A 563 -38.35 -41.12 9.23
C ASN A 563 -38.20 -41.67 7.79
N PRO A 564 -37.75 -42.92 7.60
CA PRO A 564 -37.50 -43.47 6.27
C PRO A 564 -38.69 -43.41 5.32
N SER A 565 -39.92 -43.60 5.82
CA SER A 565 -41.13 -43.51 5.01
C SER A 565 -41.42 -42.07 4.57
N ILE A 566 -41.22 -41.08 5.45
CA ILE A 566 -41.34 -39.66 5.09
C ILE A 566 -40.26 -39.25 4.08
N ARG A 567 -39.01 -39.66 4.31
CA ARG A 567 -37.90 -39.42 3.39
C ARG A 567 -38.22 -40.00 2.01
N ASN A 568 -38.63 -41.26 1.94
CA ASN A 568 -38.97 -41.92 0.69
C ASN A 568 -40.14 -41.23 -0.01
N ALA A 569 -41.18 -40.84 0.74
CA ALA A 569 -42.32 -40.10 0.20
C ALA A 569 -41.91 -38.81 -0.51
N VAL A 570 -40.95 -38.07 0.04
CA VAL A 570 -40.53 -36.79 -0.54
C VAL A 570 -39.48 -36.97 -1.63
N PHE A 571 -38.45 -37.79 -1.40
CA PHE A 571 -37.27 -37.86 -2.28
C PHE A 571 -37.46 -38.79 -3.49
N LEU A 572 -38.34 -39.79 -3.42
CA LEU A 572 -38.55 -40.72 -4.53
C LEU A 572 -39.70 -40.24 -5.42
N ASP A 573 -39.51 -40.32 -6.74
CA ASP A 573 -40.57 -40.00 -7.70
C ASP A 573 -41.63 -41.09 -7.82
N ARG A 574 -41.29 -42.31 -7.41
CA ARG A 574 -42.12 -43.51 -7.46
C ARG A 574 -41.97 -44.30 -6.17
N VAL A 575 -43.08 -44.53 -5.49
CA VAL A 575 -43.14 -45.24 -4.20
C VAL A 575 -44.23 -46.30 -4.19
N CYS A 576 -44.01 -47.31 -3.36
CA CYS A 576 -44.96 -48.36 -3.02
C CYS A 576 -45.33 -48.18 -1.53
N ILE A 577 -46.62 -48.23 -1.22
CA ILE A 577 -47.14 -47.96 0.12
C ILE A 577 -47.62 -49.28 0.72
N LYS A 578 -46.86 -49.83 1.67
CA LYS A 578 -47.07 -51.15 2.26
C LYS A 578 -47.70 -51.06 3.63
N ASN A 579 -48.78 -51.78 3.88
CA ASN A 579 -49.30 -51.93 5.23
C ASN A 579 -48.37 -52.83 6.06
N ILE A 580 -47.99 -52.40 7.26
CA ILE A 580 -47.01 -53.16 8.06
C ILE A 580 -47.58 -54.47 8.56
N ASP A 581 -48.84 -54.46 9.00
CA ASP A 581 -49.47 -55.59 9.66
C ASP A 581 -49.95 -56.63 8.64
N SER A 582 -50.61 -56.22 7.55
CA SER A 582 -51.02 -57.16 6.50
C SER A 582 -49.89 -57.58 5.56
N ARG A 583 -48.82 -56.79 5.48
CA ARG A 583 -47.69 -56.92 4.54
C ARG A 583 -48.09 -56.78 3.06
N GLU A 584 -49.29 -56.30 2.79
CA GLU A 584 -49.79 -56.04 1.44
C GLU A 584 -49.62 -54.56 1.05
N PHE A 585 -49.66 -54.27 -0.25
CA PHE A 585 -49.42 -52.95 -0.81
C PHE A 585 -50.72 -52.28 -1.23
N LEU A 586 -50.82 -50.97 -1.01
CA LEU A 586 -51.90 -50.13 -1.50
C LEU A 586 -51.94 -50.20 -3.03
N TYR A 587 -53.08 -50.60 -3.58
CA TYR A 587 -53.23 -50.90 -4.99
C TYR A 587 -54.49 -50.24 -5.56
N ALA A 588 -54.34 -49.46 -6.62
CA ALA A 588 -55.45 -48.95 -7.40
C ALA A 588 -55.94 -50.02 -8.39
N SER A 589 -57.16 -50.51 -8.19
CA SER A 589 -57.72 -51.59 -9.01
C SER A 589 -58.07 -51.13 -10.44
N SER A 590 -58.20 -52.05 -11.39
CA SER A 590 -58.72 -51.70 -12.72
C SER A 590 -60.23 -51.38 -12.70
N SER A 591 -60.94 -51.75 -11.64
CA SER A 591 -62.38 -51.59 -11.50
C SER A 591 -62.76 -50.13 -11.22
N ILE A 592 -63.70 -49.62 -12.01
CA ILE A 592 -64.26 -48.26 -11.87
C ILE A 592 -65.76 -48.41 -11.63
N TYR A 593 -66.28 -47.69 -10.64
CA TYR A 593 -67.70 -47.57 -10.33
C TYR A 593 -68.02 -46.10 -10.06
N ASP A 594 -68.96 -45.52 -10.80
CA ASP A 594 -69.45 -44.15 -10.59
C ASP A 594 -68.33 -43.11 -10.41
N HIS A 595 -67.44 -43.04 -11.40
CA HIS A 595 -66.23 -42.18 -11.41
C HIS A 595 -65.20 -42.46 -10.31
N ASN A 596 -65.36 -43.53 -9.54
CA ASN A 596 -64.47 -43.94 -8.46
C ASN A 596 -63.78 -45.26 -8.78
N ARG A 597 -62.46 -45.29 -8.65
CA ARG A 597 -61.68 -46.51 -8.79
C ARG A 597 -61.37 -47.09 -7.41
N SER A 598 -61.71 -48.36 -7.22
CA SER A 598 -61.54 -49.02 -5.92
C SER A 598 -60.06 -49.15 -5.57
N VAL A 599 -59.73 -48.85 -4.31
CA VAL A 599 -58.38 -49.03 -3.76
C VAL A 599 -58.42 -50.14 -2.72
N ILE A 600 -57.52 -51.11 -2.85
CA ILE A 600 -57.42 -52.31 -2.02
C ILE A 600 -55.99 -52.47 -1.51
N THR A 601 -55.74 -53.44 -0.63
CA THR A 601 -54.38 -53.99 -0.49
C THR A 601 -54.20 -55.28 -1.27
N GLN A 602 -53.01 -55.49 -1.83
CA GLN A 602 -52.68 -56.71 -2.56
C GLN A 602 -51.19 -57.06 -2.41
N ASN A 603 -50.85 -58.34 -2.44
CA ASN A 603 -49.47 -58.79 -2.63
C ASN A 603 -48.99 -58.46 -4.05
N LEU A 604 -47.82 -57.82 -4.18
CA LEU A 604 -47.22 -57.51 -5.48
C LEU A 604 -46.91 -58.79 -6.25
N ARG A 605 -47.43 -58.92 -7.47
CA ARG A 605 -46.93 -59.85 -8.48
C ARG A 605 -45.91 -59.12 -9.37
N SER A 606 -44.99 -59.86 -10.00
CA SER A 606 -44.11 -59.28 -11.02
C SER A 606 -44.98 -58.64 -12.11
N ASN A 607 -44.85 -57.32 -12.30
CA ASN A 607 -45.59 -56.44 -13.22
C ASN A 607 -46.83 -55.69 -12.67
N ASP A 608 -47.10 -55.70 -11.36
CA ASP A 608 -48.21 -54.93 -10.78
C ASP A 608 -47.93 -53.41 -10.67
N VAL A 609 -48.11 -52.68 -11.79
CA VAL A 609 -47.98 -51.21 -11.84
C VAL A 609 -49.08 -50.44 -11.08
N GLY A 610 -50.16 -51.11 -10.66
CA GLY A 610 -51.25 -50.48 -9.89
C GLY A 610 -50.89 -50.11 -8.45
N SER A 611 -49.75 -50.61 -7.95
CA SER A 611 -49.20 -50.27 -6.63
C SER A 611 -48.20 -49.11 -6.66
N GLU A 612 -47.96 -48.50 -7.83
CA GLU A 612 -47.03 -47.40 -7.99
C GLU A 612 -47.72 -46.05 -7.73
N TRP A 613 -47.18 -45.31 -6.75
CA TRP A 613 -47.71 -44.03 -6.30
C TRP A 613 -46.64 -42.93 -6.37
N LYS A 614 -47.09 -41.68 -6.42
CA LYS A 614 -46.28 -40.49 -6.22
C LYS A 614 -46.91 -39.62 -5.14
N ILE A 615 -46.09 -39.21 -4.18
CA ILE A 615 -46.51 -38.28 -3.12
C ILE A 615 -46.18 -36.86 -3.56
N LEU A 616 -47.17 -35.97 -3.55
CA LEU A 616 -47.04 -34.59 -4.01
C LEU A 616 -47.41 -33.65 -2.87
N LYS A 617 -46.51 -32.74 -2.50
CA LYS A 617 -46.81 -31.69 -1.52
C LYS A 617 -48.02 -30.87 -1.96
N ALA A 618 -48.91 -30.57 -1.02
CA ALA A 618 -50.03 -29.64 -1.23
C ALA A 618 -49.66 -28.25 -0.67
N ASN A 619 -50.46 -27.23 -1.00
CA ASN A 619 -50.14 -25.84 -0.67
C ASN A 619 -50.19 -25.52 0.83
N GLU A 620 -50.79 -26.39 1.65
CA GLU A 620 -50.93 -26.21 3.10
C GLU A 620 -49.84 -26.97 3.87
N TYR A 621 -49.45 -26.42 5.01
CA TYR A 621 -48.46 -27.00 5.92
C TYR A 621 -48.79 -28.45 6.31
N GLU A 622 -47.80 -29.33 6.18
CA GLU A 622 -47.83 -30.78 6.50
C GLU A 622 -48.77 -31.60 5.59
N THR A 623 -49.32 -31.00 4.53
CA THR A 623 -50.29 -31.67 3.67
C THR A 623 -49.69 -32.16 2.36
N PHE A 624 -50.20 -33.29 1.88
CA PHE A 624 -49.83 -33.84 0.57
C PHE A 624 -51.02 -34.54 -0.08
N ARG A 625 -50.81 -34.97 -1.32
CA ARG A 625 -51.70 -35.80 -2.11
C ARG A 625 -50.97 -37.07 -2.55
N ILE A 626 -51.70 -38.17 -2.66
CA ILE A 626 -51.19 -39.45 -3.13
C ILE A 626 -51.75 -39.67 -4.53
N LYS A 627 -50.87 -39.77 -5.53
CA LYS A 627 -51.25 -39.88 -6.94
C LYS A 627 -50.89 -41.26 -7.47
N SER A 628 -51.85 -41.98 -8.05
CA SER A 628 -51.58 -43.22 -8.77
C SER A 628 -50.81 -42.90 -10.04
N LEU A 629 -49.64 -43.52 -10.22
CA LEU A 629 -48.84 -43.31 -11.43
C LEU A 629 -49.47 -43.98 -12.66
N LYS A 630 -50.08 -45.15 -12.48
CA LYS A 630 -50.73 -45.91 -13.54
C LYS A 630 -51.91 -45.15 -14.16
N TYR A 631 -52.75 -44.55 -13.33
CA TYR A 631 -54.00 -43.94 -13.79
C TYR A 631 -53.99 -42.41 -13.77
N ASN A 632 -52.96 -41.78 -13.19
CA ASN A 632 -52.88 -40.33 -13.04
C ASN A 632 -54.00 -39.74 -12.15
N GLU A 633 -54.52 -40.55 -11.22
CA GLU A 633 -55.66 -40.22 -10.33
C GLU A 633 -55.20 -39.99 -8.89
N TYR A 634 -55.96 -39.24 -8.09
CA TYR A 634 -55.62 -38.94 -6.69
C TYR A 634 -56.42 -39.78 -5.70
N LEU A 635 -55.75 -40.29 -4.66
CA LEU A 635 -56.37 -40.97 -3.53
C LEU A 635 -57.21 -39.99 -2.73
N TYR A 636 -58.48 -40.31 -2.49
CA TYR A 636 -59.39 -39.47 -1.73
C TYR A 636 -60.37 -40.31 -0.89
N VAL A 637 -60.96 -39.68 0.12
CA VAL A 637 -61.95 -40.30 1.00
C VAL A 637 -63.36 -39.98 0.47
N ASN A 638 -64.17 -41.02 0.19
CA ASN A 638 -65.57 -40.83 -0.20
C ASN A 638 -66.44 -40.58 1.04
N ARG A 639 -67.13 -39.44 1.07
CA ARG A 639 -68.07 -39.07 2.14
C ARG A 639 -69.47 -39.55 1.79
N ASP A 640 -69.75 -40.82 2.09
CA ASP A 640 -71.12 -41.25 2.26
C ASP A 640 -71.48 -41.09 3.74
N GLU A 641 -72.37 -40.14 4.06
CA GLU A 641 -72.71 -39.68 5.42
C GLU A 641 -73.30 -40.78 6.34
N LEU A 642 -73.61 -41.96 5.79
CA LEU A 642 -74.28 -43.05 6.48
C LEU A 642 -73.34 -44.09 7.11
N ASN A 643 -72.02 -44.01 6.84
CA ASN A 643 -71.07 -45.05 7.26
C ASN A 643 -70.12 -44.57 8.37
N GLN A 644 -69.93 -45.40 9.41
CA GLN A 644 -68.94 -45.16 10.48
C GLN A 644 -67.47 -45.34 10.01
N CYS A 645 -67.27 -45.84 8.79
CA CYS A 645 -65.98 -46.00 8.13
C CYS A 645 -66.13 -45.53 6.68
N HIS A 646 -65.36 -44.53 6.28
CA HIS A 646 -65.42 -43.99 4.93
C HIS A 646 -64.55 -44.84 3.98
N GLN A 647 -65.10 -45.22 2.84
CA GLN A 647 -64.35 -45.93 1.81
C GLN A 647 -63.37 -44.98 1.11
N VAL A 648 -62.25 -45.54 0.64
CA VAL A 648 -61.18 -44.78 -0.02
C VAL A 648 -61.06 -45.26 -1.47
N PHE A 649 -60.99 -44.29 -2.38
CA PHE A 649 -60.95 -44.50 -3.82
C PHE A 649 -59.86 -43.64 -4.47
N THR A 650 -59.61 -43.85 -5.76
CA THR A 650 -59.00 -42.82 -6.61
C THR A 650 -60.04 -42.15 -7.49
N TRP A 651 -59.92 -40.83 -7.65
CA TRP A 651 -60.88 -40.00 -8.39
C TRP A 651 -60.53 -39.97 -9.88
N THR A 652 -61.39 -40.57 -10.71
CA THR A 652 -61.07 -40.82 -12.14
C THR A 652 -61.05 -39.56 -13.02
N THR A 653 -61.67 -38.45 -12.58
CA THR A 653 -61.63 -37.19 -13.35
C THR A 653 -60.30 -36.45 -13.19
N GLY A 654 -59.49 -36.81 -12.18
CA GLY A 654 -58.20 -36.18 -11.91
C GLY A 654 -58.27 -34.80 -11.25
N GLU A 655 -59.48 -34.29 -10.94
CA GLU A 655 -59.67 -33.02 -10.25
C GLU A 655 -59.10 -33.04 -8.82
N LEU A 656 -58.59 -31.88 -8.37
CA LEU A 656 -57.98 -31.73 -7.05
C LEU A 656 -59.04 -31.47 -5.97
N LEU A 657 -59.60 -32.55 -5.42
CA LEU A 657 -60.59 -32.49 -4.34
C LEU A 657 -59.97 -32.11 -2.98
N LYS A 658 -60.76 -31.55 -2.06
CA LYS A 658 -60.30 -31.27 -0.68
C LYS A 658 -60.07 -32.55 0.11
N GLU A 659 -60.86 -33.57 -0.20
CA GLU A 659 -60.87 -34.93 0.32
C GLU A 659 -59.63 -35.74 -0.12
N SER A 660 -58.87 -35.23 -1.09
CA SER A 660 -57.60 -35.83 -1.55
C SER A 660 -56.37 -35.42 -0.74
N LYS A 661 -56.55 -34.58 0.29
CA LYS A 661 -55.47 -34.07 1.14
C LYS A 661 -55.22 -34.98 2.33
N TRP A 662 -53.95 -35.29 2.57
CA TRP A 662 -53.48 -36.19 3.61
C TRP A 662 -52.39 -35.54 4.46
N LYS A 663 -52.21 -36.03 5.69
CA LYS A 663 -51.10 -35.75 6.61
C LYS A 663 -50.37 -37.04 6.97
N MET A 664 -49.06 -36.92 7.21
CA MET A 664 -48.19 -38.04 7.59
C MET A 664 -47.82 -37.84 9.04
N ILE A 665 -48.21 -38.80 9.88
CA ILE A 665 -47.81 -38.82 11.28
C ILE A 665 -46.71 -39.88 11.41
N PRO A 666 -45.44 -39.49 11.64
CA PRO A 666 -44.35 -40.45 11.77
C PRO A 666 -44.55 -41.41 12.96
N PHE A 667 -44.28 -42.69 12.71
CA PHE A 667 -44.37 -43.78 13.69
C PHE A 667 -43.24 -44.79 13.44
N ASN A 668 -42.20 -44.80 14.27
CA ASN A 668 -40.97 -45.59 14.07
C ASN A 668 -40.38 -45.36 12.66
N ASP A 669 -40.28 -46.40 11.83
CA ASP A 669 -39.83 -46.34 10.42
C ASP A 669 -40.97 -46.19 9.40
N SER A 670 -42.18 -45.98 9.90
CA SER A 670 -43.44 -45.94 9.15
C SER A 670 -44.23 -44.67 9.42
N VAL A 671 -45.39 -44.54 8.79
CA VAL A 671 -46.29 -43.40 8.95
C VAL A 671 -47.73 -43.86 9.16
N ILE A 672 -48.51 -43.02 9.83
CA ILE A 672 -49.97 -43.08 9.77
C ILE A 672 -50.41 -42.01 8.78
N LEU A 673 -51.20 -42.41 7.79
CA LEU A 673 -51.77 -41.51 6.79
C LEU A 673 -53.13 -41.04 7.28
N LYS A 674 -53.29 -39.74 7.49
CA LYS A 674 -54.51 -39.14 8.04
C LYS A 674 -55.16 -38.22 7.03
N ALA A 675 -56.42 -38.45 6.72
CA ALA A 675 -57.19 -37.57 5.83
C ALA A 675 -57.41 -36.21 6.51
N VAL A 676 -57.09 -35.11 5.82
CA VAL A 676 -57.16 -33.75 6.38
C VAL A 676 -58.61 -33.36 6.67
N HIS A 677 -59.51 -33.64 5.73
CA HIS A 677 -60.90 -33.17 5.80
C HIS A 677 -61.79 -33.96 6.75
N SER A 678 -61.61 -35.29 6.85
CA SER A 678 -62.37 -36.12 7.79
C SER A 678 -61.65 -36.32 9.13
N ASN A 679 -60.36 -35.98 9.23
CA ASN A 679 -59.53 -36.19 10.42
C ASN A 679 -59.44 -37.68 10.83
N GLU A 680 -59.49 -38.59 9.85
CA GLU A 680 -59.50 -40.04 10.02
C GLU A 680 -58.22 -40.69 9.49
N ASN A 681 -57.84 -41.84 10.07
CA ASN A 681 -56.65 -42.58 9.68
C ASN A 681 -56.99 -43.61 8.60
N LEU A 682 -56.14 -43.69 7.57
CA LEU A 682 -56.16 -44.75 6.56
C LEU A 682 -55.79 -46.08 7.21
N HIS A 683 -56.62 -47.10 7.04
CA HIS A 683 -56.39 -48.44 7.57
C HIS A 683 -56.91 -49.51 6.63
N THR A 684 -56.45 -50.74 6.83
CA THR A 684 -56.99 -51.93 6.16
C THR A 684 -58.12 -52.54 6.99
N GLN A 685 -59.16 -53.03 6.30
CA GLN A 685 -60.30 -53.71 6.90
C GLN A 685 -60.62 -54.97 6.09
N ASN A 686 -60.86 -56.09 6.78
CA ASN A 686 -61.35 -57.31 6.13
C ASN A 686 -62.80 -57.12 5.68
N ASN A 687 -63.10 -57.48 4.43
CA ASN A 687 -64.48 -57.69 4.00
C ASN A 687 -64.94 -59.14 4.25
N GLU A 688 -66.23 -59.38 4.02
CA GLU A 688 -66.86 -60.71 4.14
C GLU A 688 -66.29 -61.74 3.14
N GLU A 689 -65.62 -61.31 2.08
CA GLU A 689 -64.95 -62.17 1.08
C GLU A 689 -63.47 -62.48 1.41
N GLY A 690 -62.96 -62.03 2.56
CA GLY A 690 -61.56 -62.22 2.95
C GLY A 690 -60.55 -61.36 2.19
N LYS A 691 -60.99 -60.38 1.39
CA LYS A 691 -60.13 -59.35 0.78
C LYS A 691 -60.03 -58.15 1.72
N MET A 692 -58.83 -57.57 1.80
CA MET A 692 -58.61 -56.35 2.58
C MET A 692 -58.95 -55.11 1.75
N HIS A 693 -59.99 -54.39 2.17
CA HIS A 693 -60.34 -53.08 1.64
C HIS A 693 -59.64 -51.97 2.41
N ILE A 694 -59.52 -50.81 1.76
CA ILE A 694 -59.01 -49.59 2.37
C ILE A 694 -60.18 -48.74 2.86
N ALA A 695 -60.09 -48.31 4.12
CA ALA A 695 -61.06 -47.41 4.72
C ALA A 695 -60.37 -46.34 5.58
N CYS A 696 -61.13 -45.30 5.93
CA CYS A 696 -60.76 -44.28 6.90
C CYS A 696 -61.62 -44.41 8.16
N THR A 697 -61.00 -44.29 9.33
CA THR A 697 -61.71 -44.32 10.63
C THR A 697 -61.07 -43.41 11.67
N SER A 698 -61.89 -42.89 12.59
CA SER A 698 -61.48 -42.06 13.73
C SER A 698 -61.15 -42.88 14.99
N PHE A 699 -61.48 -44.18 15.03
CA PHE A 699 -61.30 -45.02 16.22
C PHE A 699 -59.83 -45.41 16.47
N LEU A 700 -59.31 -45.04 17.65
CA LEU A 700 -57.95 -45.33 18.11
C LEU A 700 -57.64 -46.83 18.27
N GLU A 701 -58.65 -47.66 18.56
CA GLU A 701 -58.46 -49.11 18.78
C GLU A 701 -58.12 -49.88 17.50
N LYS A 702 -58.43 -49.31 16.31
CA LYS A 702 -58.09 -49.90 14.99
C LYS A 702 -56.72 -49.47 14.46
N THR A 703 -55.91 -48.76 15.24
CA THR A 703 -54.59 -48.21 14.85
C THR A 703 -53.56 -49.25 14.47
N ARG A 704 -53.75 -50.54 14.82
CA ARG A 704 -52.84 -51.62 14.41
C ARG A 704 -52.70 -51.65 12.88
N PHE A 705 -53.80 -51.66 12.14
CA PHE A 705 -53.80 -51.71 10.67
C PHE A 705 -53.65 -50.35 9.97
N ALA A 706 -53.35 -49.28 10.71
CA ALA A 706 -53.22 -47.92 10.16
C ALA A 706 -51.77 -47.51 9.86
N LYS A 707 -50.82 -48.44 9.98
CA LYS A 707 -49.38 -48.19 9.82
C LYS A 707 -48.92 -48.56 8.43
N TRP A 708 -48.33 -47.58 7.75
CA TRP A 708 -47.91 -47.67 6.36
C TRP A 708 -46.42 -47.40 6.24
N LYS A 709 -45.71 -48.30 5.59
CA LYS A 709 -44.32 -48.12 5.18
C LYS A 709 -44.29 -47.63 3.74
N ILE A 710 -43.64 -46.50 3.49
CA ILE A 710 -43.44 -45.96 2.14
C ILE A 710 -42.03 -46.33 1.71
N GLU A 711 -41.93 -47.11 0.64
CA GLU A 711 -40.66 -47.64 0.15
C GLU A 711 -40.55 -47.52 -1.38
N GLU A 712 -39.33 -47.63 -1.89
CA GLU A 712 -39.09 -47.68 -3.33
C GLU A 712 -39.77 -48.93 -3.92
N CYS A 713 -40.51 -48.76 -5.04
CA CYS A 713 -41.04 -49.90 -5.78
C CYS A 713 -39.90 -50.68 -6.42
N ARG A 714 -39.72 -51.94 -6.03
CA ARG A 714 -38.70 -52.86 -6.54
C ARG A 714 -39.27 -53.86 -7.53
#